data_AF-A0A927B1V8-F1
#
_entry.id   AF-A0A927B1V8-F1
#
_cell.length_a   1.000
_cell.length_b   1.000
_cell.length_c   1.000
_cell.angle_alpha   90.00
_cell.angle_beta   90.00
_cell.angle_gamma   90.00
#
_symmetry.space_group_name_H-M   'P 1'
#
loop_
_entity.id
_entity.type
_entity.pdbx_description
1 polymer ?
#
loop_
_entity_poly.entity_id
_entity_poly.type
_entity_poly.pdbx_seq_one_letter_code
_entity_poly.pdbx_strand_id
1 'polypeptide(L)'
;MKIKYSLAMLLSLLLWTSFCSAQRLKYHRITVQIEPLQLEHLLNNGLQVDHFSYQNKKDFVAEVSDQDIAVFKRYGIKVTYLIKDLEKSYAKINEQINRQAAQSGANARQAAVTTPTNFSLGSYGGYFTFADIPVILDRMQTLYPNLISVRTSIGNSIQGRPMYMVKISDNPDVDEEEPELMLNALHHAREPIGLSQLIFFMWHLLENYDSDPEIRTLLNSSEMYIVPCVNPDGYVYNQTTNSNGGGMWRKNRRANSGGSFGVDLNRNYGYNWGLDNSGSSPTRSSDTYRGTAAFSEPEIANMRDFMLQHQFVTALNFHAHGNYLTYPFDYQTVNTNPDLDIFKSIATYLTLENGFKTGNSQQTLNYLINGGSNDWQWGEQVAKNKIYGLLPEIGSSSDGFWPASSRIIPLCNTTIEMNKKMLRISTFYGRVTPTGSTTINQQTSRMLRYTFQNYSLKPASYTVTASSSSSYVTSIDAPKTYSGLAMLQSTPDSIGFTIDSNTPSGTPITFELAVDNGLSIQKETITFTYIAPPPVANADLTPTIYVRPTVAYSQDNITVVVNVIELQGADSNGLITVRVTKDAAVKLTFDNQATSVGNRPVQNNVWNFDGDTNPFYYILTSTEPILAGQYLSFGLEGLLAPKGTAGGLSISSVVIGGSGGETKVVNNIDADKLDYFQ
;
A
#
# COMPACT_ATOMS: atom_id res chain seq x y z
N MET A 1 89.52 -48.78 27.56
CA MET A 1 89.01 -49.46 28.77
C MET A 1 87.59 -48.95 29.02
N LYS A 2 86.61 -49.86 29.05
CA LYS A 2 85.17 -49.59 29.25
C LYS A 2 84.88 -49.24 30.72
N ILE A 3 83.73 -48.58 30.97
CA ILE A 3 82.71 -48.71 32.06
C ILE A 3 81.99 -47.33 32.13
N LYS A 4 80.71 -47.08 31.79
CA LYS A 4 79.35 -47.62 32.05
C LYS A 4 78.66 -47.14 33.36
N TYR A 5 77.45 -46.56 33.17
CA TYR A 5 76.31 -46.25 34.07
C TYR A 5 76.40 -44.95 34.91
N SER A 6 75.37 -44.11 35.11
CA SER A 6 73.90 -44.31 35.17
C SER A 6 73.06 -43.00 35.05
N LEU A 7 71.91 -43.14 34.37
CA LEU A 7 70.57 -42.53 34.48
C LEU A 7 70.26 -41.31 35.41
N ALA A 8 69.39 -40.42 34.87
CA ALA A 8 68.36 -39.58 35.50
C ALA A 8 68.67 -38.11 35.87
N MET A 9 68.25 -37.17 35.02
CA MET A 9 67.20 -36.18 35.36
C MET A 9 66.82 -35.34 34.13
N LEU A 10 65.57 -35.48 33.68
CA LEU A 10 64.87 -34.46 32.90
C LEU A 10 64.79 -33.18 33.73
N LEU A 11 65.25 -32.05 33.20
CA LEU A 11 64.61 -30.76 33.51
C LEU A 11 64.59 -29.91 32.24
N SER A 12 63.42 -29.92 31.61
CA SER A 12 62.98 -29.06 30.53
C SER A 12 63.11 -27.59 30.93
N LEU A 13 63.80 -26.80 30.09
CA LEU A 13 63.61 -25.35 30.02
C LEU A 13 62.15 -25.08 29.64
N LEU A 14 61.33 -24.78 30.64
CA LEU A 14 60.00 -24.19 30.46
C LEU A 14 60.18 -22.75 29.97
N LEU A 15 60.03 -22.56 28.66
CA LEU A 15 59.64 -21.28 28.08
C LEU A 15 58.31 -20.87 28.70
N TRP A 16 58.36 -19.93 29.64
CA TRP A 16 57.17 -19.23 30.13
C TRP A 16 56.64 -18.34 29.00
N THR A 17 55.76 -18.89 28.16
CA THR A 17 54.82 -18.07 27.41
C THR A 17 53.83 -17.49 28.41
N SER A 18 54.06 -16.25 28.84
CA SER A 18 53.03 -15.46 29.50
C SER A 18 51.91 -15.20 28.49
N PHE A 19 50.95 -16.13 28.41
CA PHE A 19 49.62 -15.82 27.92
C PHE A 19 49.04 -14.79 28.89
N CYS A 20 49.19 -13.51 28.56
CA CYS A 20 48.34 -12.48 29.13
C CYS A 20 46.94 -12.73 28.56
N SER A 21 46.18 -13.62 29.20
CA SER A 21 44.76 -13.78 28.93
C SER A 21 44.11 -12.49 29.41
N ALA A 22 43.90 -11.55 28.49
CA ALA A 22 43.08 -10.38 28.79
C ALA A 22 41.74 -10.90 29.31
N GLN A 23 41.43 -10.60 30.56
CA GLN A 23 40.21 -11.09 31.22
C GLN A 23 39.01 -10.66 30.37
N ARG A 24 38.26 -11.64 29.89
CA ARG A 24 37.04 -11.42 29.11
C ARG A 24 36.10 -10.51 29.90
N LEU A 25 35.71 -9.39 29.29
CA LEU A 25 34.77 -8.45 29.90
C LEU A 25 33.41 -9.10 30.07
N LYS A 26 32.87 -9.02 31.27
CA LYS A 26 31.50 -9.44 31.55
C LYS A 26 30.56 -8.26 31.37
N TYR A 27 29.41 -8.54 30.76
CA TYR A 27 28.35 -7.54 30.54
C TYR A 27 27.14 -7.82 31.45
N HIS A 28 26.54 -6.72 31.91
CA HIS A 28 25.45 -6.70 32.89
C HIS A 28 24.33 -5.81 32.40
N ARG A 29 23.09 -6.16 32.75
CA ARG A 29 21.97 -5.20 32.69
C ARG A 29 21.77 -4.61 34.07
N ILE A 30 21.81 -3.29 34.16
CA ILE A 30 21.72 -2.57 35.43
C ILE A 30 20.64 -1.51 35.41
N THR A 31 20.26 -1.05 36.60
CA THR A 31 19.60 0.23 36.80
C THR A 31 20.38 1.08 37.80
N VAL A 32 20.53 2.37 37.50
CA VAL A 32 21.12 3.40 38.38
C VAL A 32 20.24 4.64 38.36
N GLN A 33 20.26 5.39 39.46
CA GLN A 33 19.65 6.72 39.50
C GLN A 33 20.72 7.75 39.16
N ILE A 34 20.63 8.34 37.97
CA ILE A 34 21.55 9.38 37.49
C ILE A 34 20.76 10.46 36.74
N GLU A 35 21.03 11.72 37.03
CA GLU A 35 20.45 12.85 36.29
C GLU A 35 21.20 13.04 34.95
N PRO A 36 20.58 13.62 33.90
CA PRO A 36 21.21 13.77 32.58
C PRO A 36 22.57 14.48 32.59
N LEU A 37 22.71 15.56 33.37
CA LEU A 37 24.00 16.27 33.52
C LEU A 37 25.08 15.41 34.19
N GLN A 38 24.67 14.53 35.11
CA GLN A 38 25.60 13.59 35.75
C GLN A 38 26.04 12.52 34.76
N LEU A 39 25.13 12.02 33.92
CA LEU A 39 25.45 11.09 32.84
C LEU A 39 26.47 11.70 31.86
N GLU A 40 26.26 12.93 31.41
CA GLU A 40 27.21 13.64 30.55
C GLU A 40 28.60 13.74 31.20
N HIS A 41 28.66 14.04 32.50
CA HIS A 41 29.92 14.03 33.22
C HIS A 41 30.58 12.64 33.25
N LEU A 42 29.82 11.56 33.46
CA LEU A 42 30.36 10.19 33.45
C LEU A 42 30.85 9.77 32.07
N LEU A 43 30.12 10.11 31.00
CA LEU A 43 30.53 9.85 29.62
C LEU A 43 31.88 10.53 29.32
N ASN A 44 32.03 11.80 29.72
CA ASN A 44 33.28 12.53 29.61
C ASN A 44 34.42 12.00 30.50
N ASN A 45 34.11 11.13 31.47
CA ASN A 45 35.06 10.57 32.43
C ASN A 45 35.17 9.04 32.36
N GLY A 46 34.87 8.46 31.20
CA GLY A 46 35.22 7.08 30.88
C GLY A 46 34.10 6.07 30.98
N LEU A 47 32.84 6.49 31.19
CA LEU A 47 31.67 5.63 30.97
C LEU A 47 31.47 5.44 29.46
N GLN A 48 31.29 4.19 29.01
CA GLN A 48 31.30 3.82 27.59
C GLN A 48 29.96 3.20 27.15
N VAL A 49 28.87 3.64 27.79
CA VAL A 49 27.52 3.16 27.50
C VAL A 49 27.02 3.68 26.14
N ASP A 50 26.49 2.77 25.34
CA ASP A 50 26.04 3.01 23.98
C ASP A 50 24.57 2.64 23.75
N HIS A 51 23.90 2.01 24.71
CA HIS A 51 22.44 1.85 24.71
C HIS A 51 21.91 1.95 26.14
N PHE A 52 21.01 2.90 26.36
CA PHE A 52 20.33 3.08 27.64
C PHE A 52 18.93 3.67 27.47
N SER A 53 18.11 3.52 28.50
CA SER A 53 16.78 4.11 28.56
C SER A 53 16.52 4.71 29.94
N TYR A 54 15.77 5.80 29.99
CA TYR A 54 15.26 6.37 31.23
C TYR A 54 13.85 5.85 31.50
N GLN A 55 13.71 4.98 32.50
CA GLN A 55 12.43 4.54 33.02
C GLN A 55 11.97 5.51 34.12
N ASN A 56 10.68 5.87 34.12
CA ASN A 56 10.07 6.79 35.09
C ASN A 56 10.82 8.12 35.26
N LYS A 57 11.51 8.59 34.20
CA LYS A 57 12.34 9.81 34.16
C LYS A 57 13.55 9.83 35.11
N LYS A 58 13.85 8.76 35.85
CA LYS A 58 14.93 8.74 36.86
C LYS A 58 15.78 7.48 36.84
N ASP A 59 15.22 6.35 36.44
CA ASP A 59 15.90 5.06 36.46
C ASP A 59 16.58 4.84 35.11
N PHE A 60 17.89 5.08 35.07
CA PHE A 60 18.72 4.80 33.91
C PHE A 60 18.98 3.29 33.85
N VAL A 61 18.49 2.65 32.80
CA VAL A 61 18.68 1.23 32.53
C VAL A 61 19.59 1.07 31.33
N ALA A 62 20.67 0.32 31.51
CA ALA A 62 21.67 0.12 30.46
C ALA A 62 22.30 -1.27 30.52
N GLU A 63 22.85 -1.68 29.39
CA GLU A 63 23.73 -2.84 29.27
C GLU A 63 25.18 -2.36 29.27
N VAL A 64 25.95 -2.77 30.28
CA VAL A 64 27.26 -2.18 30.55
C VAL A 64 28.27 -3.25 30.93
N SER A 65 29.55 -2.99 30.66
CA SER A 65 30.65 -3.90 30.99
C SER A 65 31.09 -3.77 32.46
N ASP A 66 31.89 -4.71 32.95
CA ASP A 66 32.57 -4.58 34.26
C ASP A 66 33.39 -3.28 34.39
N GLN A 67 33.90 -2.73 33.29
CA GLN A 67 34.65 -1.47 33.30
C GLN A 67 33.73 -0.29 33.60
N ASP A 68 32.55 -0.25 32.97
CA ASP A 68 31.54 0.79 33.22
C ASP A 68 31.00 0.73 34.66
N ILE A 69 30.81 -0.47 35.19
CA ILE A 69 30.45 -0.68 36.60
C ILE A 69 31.49 -0.06 37.53
N ALA A 70 32.78 -0.18 37.19
CA ALA A 70 33.85 0.44 37.97
C ALA A 70 33.77 1.98 37.91
N VAL A 71 33.38 2.56 36.78
CA VAL A 71 33.12 4.00 36.65
C VAL A 71 31.98 4.44 37.56
N PHE A 72 30.81 3.78 37.51
CA PHE A 72 29.69 4.11 38.40
C PHE A 72 30.10 4.06 39.88
N LYS A 73 30.80 3.00 40.30
CA LYS A 73 31.29 2.85 41.68
C LYS A 73 32.28 3.93 42.08
N ARG A 74 33.22 4.31 41.19
CA ARG A 74 34.20 5.36 41.43
C ARG A 74 33.54 6.71 41.74
N TYR A 75 32.39 6.98 41.11
CA TYR A 75 31.61 8.20 41.33
C TYR A 75 30.53 8.07 42.43
N GLY A 76 30.59 7.00 43.24
CA GLY A 76 29.65 6.79 44.35
C GLY A 76 28.22 6.44 43.91
N ILE A 77 28.01 6.06 42.65
CA ILE A 77 26.70 5.73 42.11
C ILE A 77 26.35 4.28 42.46
N LYS A 78 25.22 4.10 43.14
CA LYS A 78 24.73 2.79 43.55
C LYS A 78 24.16 2.04 42.33
N VAL A 79 24.82 0.95 41.96
CA VAL A 79 24.40 0.06 40.87
C VAL A 79 23.47 -1.03 41.38
N THR A 80 22.31 -1.18 40.75
CA THR A 80 21.39 -2.31 40.96
C THR A 80 21.45 -3.22 39.73
N TYR A 81 21.75 -4.50 39.93
CA TYR A 81 21.79 -5.47 38.83
C TYR A 81 20.39 -6.01 38.54
N LEU A 82 19.95 -5.84 37.30
CA LEU A 82 18.78 -6.53 36.76
C LEU A 82 19.18 -7.91 36.21
N ILE A 83 20.33 -7.97 35.52
CA ILE A 83 20.94 -9.21 35.03
C ILE A 83 22.46 -9.13 35.30
N LYS A 84 22.99 -10.05 36.09
CA LYS A 84 24.43 -10.10 36.47
C LYS A 84 25.35 -10.73 35.42
N ASP A 85 24.77 -11.32 34.37
CA ASP A 85 25.49 -12.06 33.34
C ASP A 85 24.63 -12.12 32.09
N LEU A 86 24.78 -11.11 31.23
CA LEU A 86 23.99 -11.01 30.00
C LEU A 86 24.27 -12.18 29.06
N GLU A 87 25.55 -12.53 28.86
CA GLU A 87 25.95 -13.61 27.97
C GLU A 87 25.33 -14.95 28.40
N LYS A 88 25.38 -15.28 29.71
CA LYS A 88 24.73 -16.49 30.24
C LYS A 88 23.20 -16.41 30.13
N SER A 89 22.62 -15.23 30.34
CA SER A 89 21.17 -15.04 30.22
C SER A 89 20.69 -15.27 28.78
N TYR A 90 21.37 -14.68 27.80
CA TYR A 90 21.05 -14.86 26.38
C TYR A 90 21.28 -16.29 25.91
N ALA A 91 22.39 -16.92 26.31
CA ALA A 91 22.65 -18.32 26.01
C ALA A 91 21.55 -19.25 26.58
N LYS A 92 21.03 -18.94 27.78
CA LYS A 92 19.92 -19.68 28.39
C LYS A 92 18.59 -19.47 27.66
N ILE A 93 18.27 -18.23 27.28
CA ILE A 93 17.04 -17.91 26.54
C ILE A 93 16.99 -18.68 25.21
N ASN A 94 18.15 -18.84 24.56
CA ASN A 94 18.27 -19.48 23.25
C ASN A 94 18.85 -20.91 23.31
N GLU A 95 18.89 -21.54 24.49
CA GLU A 95 19.35 -22.91 24.68
C GLU A 95 18.50 -23.90 23.88
N GLN A 96 17.20 -23.61 23.76
CA GLN A 96 16.26 -24.33 22.90
C GLN A 96 15.67 -23.38 21.86
N ILE A 97 15.95 -23.65 20.57
CA ILE A 97 15.43 -22.86 19.46
C ILE A 97 13.95 -23.19 19.26
N ASN A 98 13.05 -22.25 19.60
CA ASN A 98 11.61 -22.45 19.54
C ASN A 98 11.03 -22.03 18.18
N ARG A 99 11.17 -22.92 17.18
CA ARG A 99 10.71 -22.68 15.79
C ARG A 99 9.20 -22.51 15.69
N GLN A 100 8.43 -23.32 16.42
CA GLN A 100 6.97 -23.28 16.37
C GLN A 100 6.43 -21.95 16.91
N ALA A 101 6.95 -21.47 18.05
CA ALA A 101 6.54 -20.18 18.60
C ALA A 101 6.97 -18.99 17.73
N ALA A 102 8.11 -19.09 17.03
CA ALA A 102 8.53 -18.08 16.08
C ALA A 102 7.52 -17.91 14.93
N GLN A 103 6.96 -19.01 14.44
CA GLN A 103 5.98 -18.99 13.35
C GLN A 103 4.59 -18.50 13.80
N SER A 104 4.21 -18.68 15.07
CA SER A 104 2.90 -18.26 15.59
C SER A 104 2.89 -16.85 16.20
N GLY A 105 4.05 -16.25 16.45
CA GLY A 105 4.19 -14.96 17.14
C GLY A 105 3.90 -13.72 16.28
N ALA A 106 2.76 -13.64 15.58
CA ALA A 106 2.42 -12.43 14.83
C ALA A 106 2.19 -11.22 15.77
N ASN A 107 2.73 -10.05 15.42
CA ASN A 107 2.42 -8.80 16.12
C ASN A 107 1.02 -8.32 15.70
N ALA A 108 0.12 -8.07 16.65
CA ALA A 108 -1.30 -7.74 16.40
C ALA A 108 -1.56 -6.44 15.62
N ARG A 109 -0.55 -5.62 15.34
CA ARG A 109 -0.67 -4.34 14.61
C ARG A 109 -0.32 -4.42 13.12
N GLN A 110 0.25 -5.53 12.64
CA GLN A 110 0.65 -5.70 11.25
C GLN A 110 0.15 -7.05 10.74
N ALA A 111 -0.32 -7.12 9.49
CA ALA A 111 -0.53 -8.39 8.82
C ALA A 111 0.84 -9.07 8.66
N ALA A 112 1.07 -10.15 9.42
CA ALA A 112 2.27 -10.95 9.26
C ALA A 112 2.30 -11.53 7.84
N VAL A 113 3.41 -11.33 7.13
CA VAL A 113 3.65 -12.06 5.89
C VAL A 113 3.96 -13.52 6.22
N THR A 114 3.57 -14.42 5.34
CA THR A 114 3.95 -15.82 5.46
C THR A 114 5.47 -15.93 5.51
N THR A 115 5.99 -16.73 6.43
CA THR A 115 7.44 -16.99 6.49
C THR A 115 7.88 -17.60 5.17
N PRO A 116 8.92 -17.06 4.50
CA PRO A 116 9.43 -17.63 3.26
C PRO A 116 9.79 -19.10 3.43
N THR A 117 9.49 -19.90 2.42
CA THR A 117 9.66 -21.36 2.40
C THR A 117 11.10 -21.77 2.64
N ASN A 118 12.06 -21.01 2.10
CA ASN A 118 13.49 -21.26 2.24
C ASN A 118 14.13 -20.58 3.46
N PHE A 119 13.36 -19.80 4.23
CA PHE A 119 13.84 -19.20 5.47
C PHE A 119 13.72 -20.19 6.64
N SER A 120 14.79 -20.32 7.42
CA SER A 120 14.78 -21.07 8.67
C SER A 120 15.69 -20.42 9.71
N LEU A 121 15.38 -20.60 11.00
CA LEU A 121 16.27 -20.14 12.07
C LEU A 121 17.62 -20.88 12.02
N GLY A 122 18.71 -20.14 12.14
CA GLY A 122 20.07 -20.68 12.13
C GLY A 122 20.45 -21.38 13.43
N SER A 123 21.63 -22.00 13.44
CA SER A 123 22.14 -22.81 14.57
C SER A 123 22.73 -21.97 15.71
N TYR A 124 23.01 -20.68 15.47
CA TYR A 124 23.70 -19.79 16.39
C TYR A 124 22.71 -19.08 17.34
N GLY A 125 22.07 -19.85 18.22
CA GLY A 125 21.02 -19.33 19.10
C GLY A 125 19.74 -18.92 18.35
N GLY A 126 19.49 -19.52 17.18
CA GLY A 126 18.41 -19.15 16.26
C GLY A 126 18.86 -18.21 15.13
N TYR A 127 20.05 -17.63 15.23
CA TYR A 127 20.66 -16.75 14.22
C TYR A 127 21.62 -17.52 13.30
N PHE A 128 22.00 -16.88 12.19
CA PHE A 128 22.94 -17.45 11.22
C PHE A 128 24.38 -17.24 11.63
N THR A 129 25.24 -18.23 11.41
CA THR A 129 26.69 -18.09 11.54
C THR A 129 27.27 -17.29 10.37
N PHE A 130 28.49 -16.73 10.51
CA PHE A 130 29.20 -16.14 9.36
C PHE A 130 29.37 -17.16 8.21
N ALA A 131 29.56 -18.44 8.53
CA ALA A 131 29.70 -19.52 7.55
C ALA A 131 28.38 -19.84 6.82
N ASP A 132 27.22 -19.58 7.44
CA ASP A 132 25.92 -19.77 6.80
C ASP A 132 25.65 -18.72 5.71
N ILE A 133 26.19 -17.50 5.85
CA ILE A 133 25.96 -16.39 4.92
C ILE A 133 26.24 -16.78 3.45
N PRO A 134 27.47 -17.19 3.07
CA PRO A 134 27.74 -17.55 1.67
C PRO A 134 26.88 -18.73 1.19
N VAL A 135 26.57 -19.70 2.05
CA VAL A 135 25.73 -20.85 1.69
C VAL A 135 24.30 -20.42 1.36
N ILE A 136 23.74 -19.48 2.14
CA ILE A 136 22.39 -18.95 1.92
C ILE A 136 22.36 -18.13 0.62
N LEU A 137 23.34 -17.25 0.41
CA LEU A 137 23.43 -16.43 -0.80
C LEU A 137 23.60 -17.29 -2.07
N ASP A 138 24.49 -18.29 -2.02
CA ASP A 138 24.72 -19.21 -3.14
C ASP A 138 23.46 -20.04 -3.46
N ARG A 139 22.68 -20.40 -2.42
CA ARG A 139 21.38 -21.07 -2.60
C ARG A 139 20.34 -20.14 -3.22
N MET A 140 20.26 -18.88 -2.80
CA MET A 140 19.36 -17.89 -3.41
C MET A 140 19.68 -17.75 -4.91
N GLN A 141 20.96 -17.60 -5.27
CA GLN A 141 21.39 -17.51 -6.66
C GLN A 141 21.10 -18.78 -7.46
N THR A 142 21.29 -19.96 -6.87
CA THR A 142 20.95 -21.23 -7.54
C THR A 142 19.46 -21.33 -7.86
N LEU A 143 18.58 -20.85 -6.96
CA LEU A 143 17.13 -20.94 -7.13
C LEU A 143 16.55 -19.80 -7.97
N TYR A 144 17.17 -18.63 -7.95
CA TYR A 144 16.69 -17.41 -8.59
C TYR A 144 17.80 -16.70 -9.39
N PRO A 145 18.46 -17.37 -10.34
CA PRO A 145 19.65 -16.84 -11.01
C PRO A 145 19.39 -15.56 -11.81
N ASN A 146 18.15 -15.30 -12.19
CA ASN A 146 17.74 -14.09 -12.91
C ASN A 146 17.30 -12.96 -12.00
N LEU A 147 17.31 -13.15 -10.66
CA LEU A 147 16.87 -12.12 -9.71
C LEU A 147 17.92 -11.75 -8.66
N ILE A 148 18.99 -12.54 -8.53
CA ILE A 148 20.08 -12.27 -7.60
C ILE A 148 21.42 -12.64 -8.21
N SER A 149 22.41 -11.77 -8.04
CA SER A 149 23.74 -11.95 -8.60
C SER A 149 24.48 -13.07 -7.89
N VAL A 150 25.53 -13.60 -8.52
CA VAL A 150 26.55 -14.35 -7.79
C VAL A 150 27.13 -13.45 -6.71
N ARG A 151 27.31 -13.98 -5.49
CA ARG A 151 27.93 -13.20 -4.42
C ARG A 151 29.36 -12.81 -4.81
N THR A 152 29.69 -11.55 -4.61
CA THR A 152 31.06 -11.03 -4.77
C THR A 152 31.58 -10.52 -3.44
N SER A 153 32.80 -10.00 -3.42
CA SER A 153 33.36 -9.37 -2.22
C SER A 153 33.69 -7.92 -2.51
N ILE A 154 33.27 -7.02 -1.62
CA ILE A 154 33.64 -5.59 -1.67
C ILE A 154 35.00 -5.31 -1.02
N GLY A 155 35.73 -6.35 -0.63
CA GLY A 155 36.99 -6.30 0.09
C GLY A 155 37.00 -7.20 1.33
N ASN A 156 38.13 -7.21 2.04
CA ASN A 156 38.34 -8.07 3.20
C ASN A 156 38.39 -7.27 4.51
N SER A 157 37.99 -7.92 5.60
CA SER A 157 38.16 -7.44 6.97
C SER A 157 39.62 -7.43 7.42
N ILE A 158 39.90 -6.90 8.61
CA ILE A 158 41.26 -6.82 9.17
C ILE A 158 41.94 -8.19 9.36
N GLN A 159 41.17 -9.26 9.57
CA GLN A 159 41.65 -10.64 9.63
C GLN A 159 41.50 -11.40 8.31
N GLY A 160 41.24 -10.71 7.20
CA GLY A 160 41.22 -11.31 5.86
C GLY A 160 39.94 -12.06 5.52
N ARG A 161 38.82 -11.83 6.22
CA ARG A 161 37.52 -12.44 5.87
C ARG A 161 36.82 -11.58 4.82
N PRO A 162 36.25 -12.19 3.77
CA PRO A 162 35.54 -11.44 2.74
C PRO A 162 34.28 -10.78 3.30
N MET A 163 34.06 -9.53 2.92
CA MET A 163 32.78 -8.85 3.06
C MET A 163 31.95 -9.13 1.81
N TYR A 164 30.99 -10.03 1.92
CA TYR A 164 30.16 -10.46 0.80
C TYR A 164 29.15 -9.39 0.41
N MET A 165 28.84 -9.32 -0.88
CA MET A 165 27.77 -8.52 -1.46
C MET A 165 27.01 -9.32 -2.52
N VAL A 166 25.72 -9.08 -2.64
CA VAL A 166 24.87 -9.50 -3.76
C VAL A 166 24.03 -8.32 -4.26
N LYS A 167 23.66 -8.36 -5.54
CA LYS A 167 22.65 -7.49 -6.13
C LYS A 167 21.35 -8.26 -6.34
N ILE A 168 20.20 -7.68 -6.01
CA ILE A 168 18.86 -8.17 -6.35
C ILE A 168 18.20 -7.15 -7.28
N SER A 169 17.81 -7.59 -8.48
CA SER A 169 17.19 -6.83 -9.59
C SER A 169 16.66 -7.86 -10.61
N ASP A 170 15.84 -7.48 -11.58
CA ASP A 170 15.45 -8.36 -12.70
C ASP A 170 16.57 -8.64 -13.71
N ASN A 171 17.65 -7.85 -13.71
CA ASN A 171 18.89 -8.15 -14.44
C ASN A 171 20.12 -8.07 -13.51
N PRO A 172 20.29 -9.02 -12.57
CA PRO A 172 21.25 -8.90 -11.47
C PRO A 172 22.73 -8.91 -11.90
N ASP A 173 23.04 -9.26 -13.15
CA ASP A 173 24.41 -9.32 -13.68
C ASP A 173 24.75 -8.13 -14.61
N VAL A 174 23.81 -7.22 -14.85
CA VAL A 174 23.99 -6.03 -15.72
C VAL A 174 23.79 -4.78 -14.89
N ASP A 175 24.69 -3.81 -14.98
CA ASP A 175 24.52 -2.47 -14.38
C ASP A 175 23.59 -1.65 -15.29
N GLU A 176 22.35 -1.44 -14.84
CA GLU A 176 21.32 -0.71 -15.57
C GLU A 176 21.18 0.73 -15.03
N GLU A 177 20.61 1.64 -15.82
CA GLU A 177 20.31 3.01 -15.33
C GLU A 177 19.07 3.04 -14.41
N GLU A 178 19.07 2.18 -13.39
CA GLU A 178 18.03 2.07 -12.39
C GLU A 178 18.44 2.72 -11.06
N PRO A 179 17.47 3.22 -10.28
CA PRO A 179 17.75 3.70 -8.93
C PRO A 179 18.27 2.59 -8.01
N GLU A 180 19.40 2.86 -7.36
CA GLU A 180 20.01 1.90 -6.45
C GLU A 180 19.63 2.12 -4.97
N LEU A 181 19.48 1.02 -4.23
CA LEU A 181 19.28 0.97 -2.78
C LEU A 181 20.39 0.15 -2.11
N MET A 182 20.96 0.64 -1.01
CA MET A 182 21.88 -0.16 -0.19
C MET A 182 21.23 -0.66 1.09
N LEU A 183 21.31 -1.97 1.35
CA LEU A 183 20.94 -2.58 2.63
C LEU A 183 22.16 -3.24 3.27
N ASN A 184 22.39 -3.00 4.56
CA ASN A 184 23.51 -3.64 5.26
C ASN A 184 23.20 -3.91 6.74
N ALA A 185 23.96 -4.83 7.33
CA ALA A 185 23.81 -5.19 8.73
C ALA A 185 25.16 -5.56 9.37
N LEU A 186 25.13 -5.75 10.69
CA LEU A 186 26.26 -6.18 11.50
C LEU A 186 27.47 -5.24 11.39
N HIS A 187 27.25 -3.92 11.40
CA HIS A 187 28.32 -2.99 11.79
C HIS A 187 28.80 -3.31 13.21
N HIS A 188 27.85 -3.59 14.11
CA HIS A 188 28.14 -4.13 15.43
C HIS A 188 27.90 -5.63 15.47
N ALA A 189 28.89 -6.37 15.95
CA ALA A 189 28.90 -7.82 15.93
C ALA A 189 27.91 -8.50 16.88
N ARG A 190 27.32 -7.77 17.83
CA ARG A 190 26.37 -8.31 18.81
C ARG A 190 24.90 -8.19 18.38
N GLU A 191 24.61 -7.73 17.16
CA GLU A 191 23.26 -7.35 16.70
C GLU A 191 22.74 -8.26 15.56
N PRO A 192 22.67 -9.60 15.76
CA PRO A 192 22.42 -10.56 14.68
C PRO A 192 21.00 -10.51 14.09
N ILE A 193 20.05 -9.83 14.74
CA ILE A 193 18.70 -9.65 14.18
C ILE A 193 18.73 -8.84 12.88
N GLY A 194 19.67 -7.91 12.72
CA GLY A 194 19.87 -7.16 11.47
C GLY A 194 20.20 -8.08 10.29
N LEU A 195 21.04 -9.12 10.51
CA LEU A 195 21.33 -10.14 9.50
C LEU A 195 20.11 -11.01 9.21
N SER A 196 19.43 -11.51 10.26
CA SER A 196 18.29 -12.42 10.07
C SER A 196 17.15 -11.78 9.29
N GLN A 197 16.82 -10.51 9.56
CA GLN A 197 15.75 -9.83 8.82
C GLN A 197 16.15 -9.52 7.36
N LEU A 198 17.44 -9.26 7.08
CA LEU A 198 17.91 -9.10 5.70
C LEU A 198 17.69 -10.38 4.91
N ILE A 199 18.15 -11.51 5.45
CA ILE A 199 17.97 -12.83 4.82
C ILE A 199 16.48 -13.17 4.67
N PHE A 200 15.65 -12.85 5.66
CA PHE A 200 14.20 -13.03 5.58
C PHE A 200 13.60 -12.19 4.43
N PHE A 201 13.96 -10.92 4.36
CA PHE A 201 13.47 -10.00 3.33
C PHE A 201 13.90 -10.42 1.93
N MET A 202 15.16 -10.84 1.75
CA MET A 202 15.67 -11.35 0.48
C MET A 202 14.87 -12.57 0.01
N TRP A 203 14.64 -13.57 0.88
CA TRP A 203 13.78 -14.71 0.52
C TRP A 203 12.35 -14.27 0.20
N HIS A 204 11.80 -13.31 0.95
CA HIS A 204 10.45 -12.80 0.70
C HIS A 204 10.33 -12.18 -0.70
N LEU A 205 11.31 -11.39 -1.14
CA LEU A 205 11.31 -10.81 -2.48
C LEU A 205 11.43 -11.89 -3.57
N LEU A 206 12.41 -12.78 -3.44
CA LEU A 206 12.69 -13.80 -4.45
C LEU A 206 11.52 -14.79 -4.61
N GLU A 207 10.95 -15.25 -3.50
CA GLU A 207 9.85 -16.23 -3.53
C GLU A 207 8.51 -15.64 -4.01
N ASN A 208 8.35 -14.31 -4.00
CA ASN A 208 7.09 -13.65 -4.35
C ASN A 208 7.18 -12.78 -5.60
N TYR A 209 8.30 -12.80 -6.33
CA TYR A 209 8.48 -12.02 -7.56
C TYR A 209 7.38 -12.31 -8.60
N ASP A 210 7.03 -13.58 -8.83
CA ASP A 210 6.02 -13.94 -9.83
C ASP A 210 4.57 -13.73 -9.36
N SER A 211 4.34 -13.69 -8.04
CA SER A 211 3.00 -13.72 -7.43
C SER A 211 2.54 -12.38 -6.85
N ASP A 212 3.46 -11.51 -6.43
CA ASP A 212 3.17 -10.17 -5.92
C ASP A 212 3.54 -9.11 -6.98
N PRO A 213 2.54 -8.49 -7.64
CA PRO A 213 2.77 -7.48 -8.68
C PRO A 213 3.58 -6.28 -8.20
N GLU A 214 3.50 -5.93 -6.91
CA GLU A 214 4.29 -4.86 -6.35
C GLU A 214 5.75 -5.27 -6.24
N ILE A 215 6.07 -6.47 -5.71
CA ILE A 215 7.45 -6.94 -5.62
C ILE A 215 8.07 -7.01 -7.02
N ARG A 216 7.34 -7.52 -8.01
CA ARG A 216 7.79 -7.50 -9.41
C ARG A 216 8.10 -6.10 -9.90
N THR A 217 7.20 -5.14 -9.67
CA THR A 217 7.41 -3.74 -10.05
C THR A 217 8.67 -3.17 -9.39
N LEU A 218 8.87 -3.43 -8.10
CA LEU A 218 10.02 -2.95 -7.36
C LEU A 218 11.33 -3.54 -7.88
N LEU A 219 11.38 -4.84 -8.20
CA LEU A 219 12.60 -5.48 -8.71
C LEU A 219 12.90 -5.17 -10.18
N ASN A 220 11.89 -4.89 -10.99
CA ASN A 220 12.02 -4.48 -12.41
C ASN A 220 12.32 -2.98 -12.60
N SER A 221 12.56 -2.26 -11.51
CA SER A 221 12.82 -0.83 -11.59
C SER A 221 13.87 -0.39 -10.58
N SER A 222 14.60 -1.32 -9.96
CA SER A 222 15.61 -0.97 -8.98
C SER A 222 16.69 -2.02 -8.82
N GLU A 223 17.87 -1.52 -8.46
CA GLU A 223 18.98 -2.34 -8.04
C GLU A 223 19.16 -2.29 -6.53
N MET A 224 18.95 -3.42 -5.87
CA MET A 224 19.20 -3.54 -4.43
C MET A 224 20.54 -4.20 -4.18
N TYR A 225 21.48 -3.48 -3.56
CA TYR A 225 22.78 -4.01 -3.14
C TYR A 225 22.76 -4.33 -1.65
N ILE A 226 23.12 -5.56 -1.30
CA ILE A 226 23.05 -6.07 0.07
C ILE A 226 24.43 -6.50 0.57
N VAL A 227 24.88 -5.90 1.68
CA VAL A 227 26.08 -6.30 2.43
C VAL A 227 25.65 -6.88 3.79
N PRO A 228 25.44 -8.21 3.89
CA PRO A 228 24.81 -8.82 5.07
C PRO A 228 25.68 -8.78 6.33
N CYS A 229 27.00 -8.63 6.21
CA CYS A 229 27.91 -8.58 7.35
C CYS A 229 29.06 -7.60 7.11
N VAL A 230 28.94 -6.40 7.69
CA VAL A 230 30.00 -5.37 7.62
C VAL A 230 31.16 -5.67 8.57
N ASN A 231 30.92 -6.37 9.67
CA ASN A 231 31.93 -6.75 10.67
C ASN A 231 32.15 -8.27 10.77
N PRO A 232 32.72 -8.94 9.74
CA PRO A 232 32.98 -10.38 9.79
C PRO A 232 33.79 -10.83 11.01
N ASP A 233 34.82 -10.06 11.38
CA ASP A 233 35.76 -10.47 12.42
C ASP A 233 35.18 -10.37 13.82
N GLY A 234 34.46 -9.28 14.11
CA GLY A 234 33.74 -9.14 15.37
C GLY A 234 32.66 -10.21 15.49
N TYR A 235 31.95 -10.52 14.40
CA TYR A 235 30.90 -11.53 14.41
C TYR A 235 31.47 -12.92 14.70
N VAL A 236 32.53 -13.33 13.99
CA VAL A 236 33.21 -14.61 14.23
C VAL A 236 33.84 -14.68 15.63
N TYR A 237 34.31 -13.55 16.18
CA TYR A 237 34.79 -13.51 17.55
C TYR A 237 33.67 -13.88 18.54
N ASN A 238 32.48 -13.28 18.42
CA ASN A 238 31.32 -13.65 19.23
C ASN A 238 30.95 -15.14 19.08
N GLN A 239 31.01 -15.67 17.85
CA GLN A 239 30.77 -17.09 17.60
C GLN A 239 31.79 -18.00 18.29
N THR A 240 33.05 -17.58 18.34
CA THR A 240 34.13 -18.34 18.97
C THR A 240 34.01 -18.30 20.49
N THR A 241 33.65 -17.15 21.08
CA THR A 241 33.57 -16.98 22.53
C THR A 241 32.22 -17.42 23.12
N ASN A 242 31.17 -17.49 22.31
CA ASN A 242 29.80 -17.82 22.70
C ASN A 242 29.15 -18.70 21.64
N SER A 243 29.62 -19.94 21.44
CA SER A 243 29.20 -20.80 20.33
C SER A 243 27.69 -21.06 20.21
N ASN A 244 26.92 -20.85 21.28
CA ASN A 244 25.47 -21.02 21.32
C ASN A 244 24.69 -19.69 21.16
N GLY A 245 25.36 -18.61 20.76
CA GLY A 245 24.80 -17.25 20.69
C GLY A 245 24.98 -16.46 21.99
N GLY A 246 24.58 -15.18 21.97
CA GLY A 246 24.63 -14.29 23.15
C GLY A 246 25.95 -13.53 23.32
N GLY A 247 26.82 -13.49 22.30
CA GLY A 247 28.09 -12.76 22.36
C GLY A 247 27.89 -11.25 22.36
N MET A 248 28.58 -10.55 23.28
CA MET A 248 28.40 -9.12 23.52
C MET A 248 29.46 -8.22 22.88
N TRP A 249 30.41 -8.79 22.13
CA TRP A 249 31.41 -7.99 21.43
C TRP A 249 30.76 -7.13 20.35
N ARG A 250 31.06 -5.83 20.36
CA ARG A 250 30.49 -4.83 19.45
C ARG A 250 31.39 -4.53 18.25
N LYS A 251 32.64 -4.15 18.54
CA LYS A 251 33.60 -3.56 17.60
C LYS A 251 34.14 -4.54 16.56
N ASN A 252 34.99 -4.10 15.64
CA ASN A 252 35.83 -5.03 14.86
C ASN A 252 36.93 -5.67 15.74
N ARG A 253 37.93 -6.31 15.12
CA ARG A 253 39.00 -7.02 15.83
C ARG A 253 40.41 -6.43 15.62
N ARG A 254 40.52 -5.14 15.28
CA ARG A 254 41.82 -4.47 15.22
C ARG A 254 42.62 -4.66 16.52
N ALA A 255 43.87 -5.12 16.42
CA ALA A 255 44.79 -5.07 17.54
C ALA A 255 45.27 -3.63 17.72
N ASN A 256 44.91 -3.00 18.84
CA ASN A 256 45.32 -1.64 19.16
C ASN A 256 46.56 -1.67 20.08
N SER A 257 47.33 -0.57 20.11
CA SER A 257 48.41 -0.40 21.08
C SER A 257 47.89 -0.50 22.53
N GLY A 258 48.67 -1.07 23.43
CA GLY A 258 48.28 -1.24 24.84
C GLY A 258 47.35 -2.44 25.09
N GLY A 259 47.25 -3.38 24.14
CA GLY A 259 46.56 -4.67 24.33
C GLY A 259 45.03 -4.61 24.24
N SER A 260 44.45 -3.46 23.89
CA SER A 260 43.03 -3.33 23.59
C SER A 260 42.71 -3.78 22.17
N PHE A 261 41.44 -4.10 21.91
CA PHE A 261 41.00 -4.56 20.59
C PHE A 261 39.78 -3.79 20.11
N GLY A 262 39.70 -3.66 18.79
CA GLY A 262 38.54 -3.20 18.05
C GLY A 262 38.39 -1.69 17.95
N VAL A 263 37.81 -1.27 16.84
CA VAL A 263 37.29 0.06 16.54
C VAL A 263 35.78 -0.08 16.30
N ASP A 264 35.00 0.87 16.78
CA ASP A 264 33.57 0.96 16.47
C ASP A 264 33.42 1.40 15.00
N LEU A 265 32.95 0.47 14.17
CA LEU A 265 32.80 0.68 12.74
C LEU A 265 31.78 1.80 12.44
N ASN A 266 30.76 1.98 13.27
CA ASN A 266 29.78 3.06 13.12
C ASN A 266 30.20 4.35 13.85
N ARG A 267 31.50 4.52 14.09
CA ARG A 267 32.17 5.77 14.50
C ARG A 267 33.39 6.09 13.61
N ASN A 268 33.60 5.33 12.54
CA ASN A 268 34.78 5.41 11.69
C ASN A 268 34.52 6.01 10.30
N TYR A 269 33.28 6.43 9.99
CA TYR A 269 32.97 7.14 8.73
C TYR A 269 33.46 8.60 8.78
N GLY A 270 33.64 9.21 7.61
CA GLY A 270 34.40 10.47 7.47
C GLY A 270 33.65 11.79 7.72
N TYR A 271 32.34 11.78 7.94
CA TYR A 271 31.59 13.02 8.14
C TYR A 271 31.54 13.40 9.63
N ASN A 272 32.06 14.58 9.95
CA ASN A 272 32.30 15.03 11.34
C ASN A 272 33.01 13.98 12.21
N TRP A 273 33.91 13.20 11.59
CA TRP A 273 34.68 12.19 12.32
C TRP A 273 35.51 12.83 13.42
N GLY A 274 35.34 12.35 14.65
CA GLY A 274 36.12 12.81 15.78
C GLY A 274 36.00 14.31 16.06
N LEU A 275 34.87 14.92 15.69
CA LEU A 275 34.54 16.34 15.90
C LEU A 275 34.86 16.80 17.33
N ASP A 276 34.43 16.02 18.31
CA ASP A 276 34.69 16.20 19.74
C ASP A 276 34.71 14.83 20.45
N ASN A 277 34.65 14.80 21.79
CA ASN A 277 34.56 13.57 22.58
C ASN A 277 33.13 13.17 22.97
N SER A 278 32.12 13.81 22.36
CA SER A 278 30.72 13.49 22.54
C SER A 278 30.24 12.55 21.44
N GLY A 279 29.67 11.42 21.82
CA GLY A 279 29.11 10.45 20.88
C GLY A 279 30.09 9.47 20.23
N SER A 280 31.39 9.70 20.37
CA SER A 280 32.43 8.71 20.07
C SER A 280 33.63 8.92 21.00
N SER A 281 34.59 8.00 21.06
CA SER A 281 35.73 8.11 21.99
C SER A 281 37.09 8.03 21.29
N PRO A 282 38.11 8.79 21.73
CA PRO A 282 39.51 8.59 21.32
C PRO A 282 40.21 7.47 22.12
N THR A 283 39.56 6.95 23.17
CA THR A 283 40.13 5.93 24.05
C THR A 283 40.00 4.55 23.43
N ARG A 284 41.13 3.87 23.20
CA ARG A 284 41.18 2.57 22.48
C ARG A 284 40.42 1.42 23.14
N SER A 285 40.29 1.46 24.46
CA SER A 285 39.49 0.49 25.21
C SER A 285 37.99 0.79 25.14
N SER A 286 37.58 1.94 24.62
CA SER A 286 36.16 2.31 24.50
C SER A 286 35.39 1.41 23.55
N ASP A 287 34.17 1.02 23.93
CA ASP A 287 33.21 0.39 23.01
C ASP A 287 32.80 1.32 21.86
N THR A 288 32.93 2.63 22.04
CA THR A 288 32.72 3.68 21.01
C THR A 288 34.03 4.25 20.44
N TYR A 289 35.14 3.51 20.53
CA TYR A 289 36.43 3.97 20.00
C TYR A 289 36.37 4.23 18.50
N ARG A 290 36.64 5.47 18.07
CA ARG A 290 36.45 5.95 16.69
C ARG A 290 37.54 5.58 15.68
N GLY A 291 38.63 4.95 16.14
CA GLY A 291 39.81 4.66 15.31
C GLY A 291 40.86 5.78 15.33
N THR A 292 41.92 5.63 14.53
CA THR A 292 43.03 6.61 14.47
C THR A 292 42.81 7.71 13.44
N ALA A 293 41.96 7.46 12.45
CA ALA A 293 41.52 8.38 11.42
C ALA A 293 40.16 7.92 10.90
N ALA A 294 39.42 8.81 10.22
CA ALA A 294 38.29 8.40 9.40
C ALA A 294 38.72 7.32 8.39
N PHE A 295 37.90 6.28 8.22
CA PHE A 295 38.15 5.15 7.34
C PHE A 295 39.46 4.40 7.65
N SER A 296 39.94 4.44 8.90
CA SER A 296 41.12 3.67 9.32
C SER A 296 40.88 2.16 9.25
N GLU A 297 39.62 1.73 9.38
CA GLU A 297 39.24 0.32 9.37
C GLU A 297 39.01 -0.17 7.94
N PRO A 298 39.64 -1.30 7.54
CA PRO A 298 39.47 -1.83 6.18
C PRO A 298 38.00 -2.12 5.89
N GLU A 299 37.21 -2.53 6.89
CA GLU A 299 35.78 -2.76 6.72
C GLU A 299 35.03 -1.50 6.26
N ILE A 300 35.34 -0.33 6.84
CA ILE A 300 34.68 0.94 6.47
C ILE A 300 35.32 1.55 5.24
N ALA A 301 36.61 1.35 4.99
CA ALA A 301 37.23 1.71 3.71
C ALA A 301 36.57 0.96 2.54
N ASN A 302 36.28 -0.34 2.69
CA ASN A 302 35.55 -1.13 1.69
C ASN A 302 34.13 -0.58 1.46
N MET A 303 33.37 -0.30 2.53
CA MET A 303 32.03 0.30 2.41
C MET A 303 32.06 1.68 1.74
N ARG A 304 33.08 2.50 2.05
CA ARG A 304 33.30 3.81 1.42
C ARG A 304 33.52 3.63 -0.06
N ASP A 305 34.51 2.82 -0.45
CA ASP A 305 34.90 2.65 -1.85
C ASP A 305 33.76 2.06 -2.67
N PHE A 306 33.00 1.13 -2.09
CA PHE A 306 31.77 0.61 -2.67
C PHE A 306 30.73 1.73 -2.91
N MET A 307 30.39 2.52 -1.89
CA MET A 307 29.42 3.63 -2.06
C MET A 307 29.91 4.75 -2.98
N LEU A 308 31.22 4.91 -3.21
CA LEU A 308 31.77 5.86 -4.18
C LEU A 308 31.65 5.37 -5.63
N GLN A 309 31.53 4.06 -5.85
CA GLN A 309 31.41 3.44 -7.17
C GLN A 309 29.97 3.30 -7.65
N HIS A 310 29.01 3.67 -6.81
CA HIS A 310 27.57 3.44 -6.99
C HIS A 310 26.77 4.76 -6.89
N GLN A 311 25.58 4.77 -7.46
CA GLN A 311 24.64 5.91 -7.51
C GLN A 311 23.44 5.73 -6.56
N PHE A 312 23.69 5.18 -5.37
CA PHE A 312 22.68 4.97 -4.31
C PHE A 312 21.78 6.18 -4.05
N VAL A 313 20.47 5.93 -4.03
CA VAL A 313 19.45 6.93 -3.67
C VAL A 313 19.20 6.92 -2.17
N THR A 314 19.05 5.73 -1.60
CA THR A 314 18.74 5.55 -0.18
C THR A 314 19.54 4.39 0.42
N ALA A 315 19.57 4.29 1.75
CA ALA A 315 20.17 3.16 2.44
C ALA A 315 19.47 2.83 3.76
N LEU A 316 19.45 1.55 4.15
CA LEU A 316 19.13 1.12 5.52
C LEU A 316 20.32 0.40 6.15
N ASN A 317 20.78 0.93 7.28
CA ASN A 317 21.87 0.36 8.08
C ASN A 317 21.26 -0.33 9.30
N PHE A 318 21.09 -1.65 9.28
CA PHE A 318 20.34 -2.37 10.30
C PHE A 318 21.16 -2.63 11.56
N HIS A 319 20.61 -2.19 12.69
CA HIS A 319 21.15 -2.30 14.04
C HIS A 319 20.12 -2.92 15.01
N ALA A 320 20.55 -3.14 16.25
CA ALA A 320 19.67 -3.47 17.36
C ALA A 320 20.21 -2.86 18.67
N HIS A 321 19.39 -2.40 19.60
CA HIS A 321 17.94 -2.54 19.69
C HIS A 321 17.27 -1.24 20.18
N GLY A 322 15.96 -1.14 20.04
CA GLY A 322 15.15 -0.10 20.66
C GLY A 322 13.79 0.18 20.03
N ASN A 323 13.47 -0.42 18.87
CA ASN A 323 12.38 -0.04 17.98
C ASN A 323 12.48 1.44 17.58
N TYR A 324 13.67 1.82 17.10
CA TYR A 324 13.96 3.17 16.63
C TYR A 324 14.28 3.18 15.15
N LEU A 325 14.03 4.31 14.49
CA LEU A 325 14.51 4.59 13.15
C LEU A 325 15.21 5.94 13.18
N THR A 326 16.55 5.93 13.11
CA THR A 326 17.34 7.14 13.18
C THR A 326 17.66 7.70 11.79
N TYR A 327 17.78 9.02 11.70
CA TYR A 327 18.14 9.74 10.47
C TYR A 327 19.09 10.90 10.79
N PRO A 328 19.93 11.32 9.82
CA PRO A 328 20.95 12.34 10.05
C PRO A 328 20.33 13.73 10.33
N PHE A 329 21.03 14.65 11.00
CA PHE A 329 22.36 14.44 11.57
C PHE A 329 22.34 13.93 13.01
N ASP A 330 23.15 12.91 13.27
CA ASP A 330 23.31 12.27 14.57
C ASP A 330 24.42 12.92 15.42
N TYR A 331 25.37 13.66 14.80
CA TYR A 331 26.45 14.35 15.53
C TYR A 331 26.02 15.59 16.32
N GLN A 332 24.77 16.05 16.17
CA GLN A 332 24.28 17.29 16.77
C GLN A 332 22.89 17.16 17.38
N THR A 333 22.64 17.87 18.49
CA THR A 333 21.36 17.85 19.20
C THR A 333 20.24 18.53 18.42
N VAL A 334 20.49 19.75 17.95
CA VAL A 334 19.55 20.48 17.09
C VAL A 334 19.86 20.08 15.66
N ASN A 335 18.95 19.34 15.04
CA ASN A 335 19.15 18.87 13.68
C ASN A 335 18.97 20.02 12.67
N THR A 336 20.07 20.45 12.06
CA THR A 336 20.14 21.52 11.05
C THR A 336 20.25 20.99 9.63
N ASN A 337 19.97 19.69 9.40
CA ASN A 337 19.97 19.12 8.06
C ASN A 337 18.95 19.86 7.16
N PRO A 338 19.33 20.42 6.00
CA PRO A 338 18.42 21.14 5.12
C PRO A 338 17.31 20.26 4.53
N ASP A 339 17.53 18.94 4.46
CA ASP A 339 16.54 17.95 4.02
C ASP A 339 15.78 17.32 5.21
N LEU A 340 15.80 17.93 6.39
CA LEU A 340 15.18 17.37 7.59
C LEU A 340 13.69 17.03 7.40
N ASP A 341 12.93 17.86 6.68
CA ASP A 341 11.51 17.58 6.46
C ASP A 341 11.30 16.39 5.52
N ILE A 342 12.21 16.17 4.55
CA ILE A 342 12.23 14.95 3.74
C ILE A 342 12.51 13.73 4.62
N PHE A 343 13.52 13.79 5.49
CA PHE A 343 13.82 12.69 6.42
C PHE A 343 12.66 12.37 7.36
N LYS A 344 11.96 13.38 7.88
CA LYS A 344 10.75 13.18 8.69
C LYS A 344 9.66 12.49 7.87
N SER A 345 9.40 12.93 6.64
CA SER A 345 8.41 12.31 5.76
C SER A 345 8.76 10.85 5.44
N ILE A 346 10.02 10.56 5.11
CA ILE A 346 10.52 9.20 4.90
C ILE A 346 10.30 8.38 6.17
N ALA A 347 10.81 8.84 7.31
CA ALA A 347 10.75 8.10 8.56
C ALA A 347 9.30 7.83 8.99
N THR A 348 8.41 8.83 8.93
CA THR A 348 6.99 8.64 9.23
C THR A 348 6.34 7.59 8.32
N TYR A 349 6.63 7.63 7.01
CA TYR A 349 6.09 6.66 6.06
C TYR A 349 6.61 5.25 6.32
N LEU A 350 7.91 5.09 6.58
CA LEU A 350 8.57 3.82 6.87
C LEU A 350 8.09 3.15 8.17
N THR A 351 7.61 3.94 9.14
CA THR A 351 7.22 3.42 10.46
C THR A 351 5.71 3.32 10.69
N LEU A 352 4.87 3.52 9.67
CA LEU A 352 3.40 3.50 9.82
C LEU A 352 2.89 2.19 10.45
N GLU A 353 3.45 1.04 10.07
CA GLU A 353 2.99 -0.28 10.51
C GLU A 353 3.65 -0.74 11.82
N ASN A 354 4.95 -0.50 11.98
CA ASN A 354 5.71 -1.01 13.13
C ASN A 354 5.77 -0.02 14.30
N GLY A 355 5.45 1.26 14.09
CA GLY A 355 5.44 2.29 15.12
C GLY A 355 6.80 2.56 15.75
N PHE A 356 7.90 2.32 15.02
CA PHE A 356 9.24 2.66 15.51
C PHE A 356 9.32 4.16 15.82
N LYS A 357 9.96 4.52 16.93
CA LYS A 357 10.16 5.93 17.26
C LYS A 357 11.24 6.51 16.34
N THR A 358 10.91 7.64 15.71
CA THR A 358 11.76 8.29 14.72
C THR A 358 12.41 9.56 15.28
N GLY A 359 13.55 9.95 14.72
CA GLY A 359 14.33 11.13 15.15
C GLY A 359 15.81 10.96 14.83
N ASN A 360 16.63 11.99 15.04
CA ASN A 360 18.08 11.76 15.10
C ASN A 360 18.47 10.97 16.36
N SER A 361 19.73 10.57 16.49
CA SER A 361 20.23 9.76 17.60
C SER A 361 19.94 10.39 18.97
N GLN A 362 20.03 11.72 19.10
CA GLN A 362 19.70 12.39 20.37
C GLN A 362 18.22 12.23 20.73
N GLN A 363 17.32 12.30 19.76
CA GLN A 363 15.88 12.19 19.98
C GLN A 363 15.44 10.74 20.22
N THR A 364 16.10 9.77 19.58
CA THR A 364 15.75 8.34 19.65
C THR A 364 16.52 7.60 20.73
N LEU A 365 17.85 7.67 20.69
CA LEU A 365 18.81 6.94 21.52
C LEU A 365 19.28 7.72 22.76
N ASN A 366 19.01 9.02 22.83
CA ASN A 366 19.42 9.94 23.91
C ASN A 366 20.92 10.23 23.99
N TYR A 367 21.67 10.00 22.91
CA TYR A 367 23.09 10.37 22.80
C TYR A 367 23.46 10.73 21.35
N LEU A 368 24.57 11.46 21.18
CA LEU A 368 25.08 11.89 19.87
C LEU A 368 25.95 10.80 19.21
N ILE A 369 26.10 10.85 17.89
CA ILE A 369 27.00 9.96 17.14
C ILE A 369 27.82 10.79 16.17
N ASN A 370 29.14 10.76 16.28
CA ASN A 370 30.02 11.37 15.27
C ASN A 370 30.82 10.30 14.52
N GLY A 371 31.06 10.52 13.22
CA GLY A 371 31.62 9.52 12.32
C GLY A 371 30.71 8.32 12.03
N GLY A 372 29.39 8.51 12.07
CA GLY A 372 28.38 7.48 11.77
C GLY A 372 28.08 7.33 10.28
N SER A 373 27.51 6.18 9.89
CA SER A 373 27.16 5.84 8.51
C SER A 373 26.13 6.80 7.90
N ASN A 374 25.02 7.05 8.61
CA ASN A 374 23.92 7.91 8.16
C ASN A 374 24.40 9.33 7.83
N ASP A 375 25.19 9.90 8.74
CA ASP A 375 25.73 11.25 8.62
C ASP A 375 26.66 11.37 7.40
N TRP A 376 27.49 10.36 7.14
CA TRP A 376 28.35 10.34 5.95
C TRP A 376 27.58 10.07 4.65
N GLN A 377 26.59 9.19 4.69
CA GLN A 377 25.71 8.89 3.56
C GLN A 377 25.04 10.15 3.01
N TRP A 378 24.54 11.04 3.86
CA TRP A 378 23.96 12.29 3.40
C TRP A 378 24.97 13.45 3.31
N GLY A 379 25.88 13.57 4.27
CA GLY A 379 26.76 14.73 4.44
C GLY A 379 27.92 14.83 3.45
N GLU A 380 28.49 13.71 3.00
CA GLU A 380 29.48 13.70 1.93
C GLU A 380 28.79 13.78 0.57
N GLN A 381 29.02 14.88 -0.15
CA GLN A 381 28.37 15.17 -1.44
C GLN A 381 29.36 15.60 -2.54
N VAL A 382 30.66 15.68 -2.21
CA VAL A 382 31.71 16.05 -3.17
C VAL A 382 32.18 14.80 -3.91
N ALA A 383 32.42 13.71 -3.18
CA ALA A 383 32.94 12.47 -3.76
C ALA A 383 31.86 11.53 -4.31
N LYS A 384 30.60 11.70 -3.87
CA LYS A 384 29.44 10.89 -4.27
C LYS A 384 28.16 11.70 -4.15
N ASN A 385 27.05 11.18 -4.69
CA ASN A 385 25.74 11.76 -4.44
C ASN A 385 25.34 11.65 -2.96
N LYS A 386 24.43 12.54 -2.54
CA LYS A 386 23.75 12.38 -1.25
C LYS A 386 22.91 11.10 -1.26
N ILE A 387 23.02 10.32 -0.20
CA ILE A 387 22.27 9.08 0.03
C ILE A 387 21.35 9.33 1.22
N TYR A 388 20.05 9.09 1.06
CA TYR A 388 19.09 9.18 2.17
C TYR A 388 19.17 7.92 3.02
N GLY A 389 20.17 7.87 3.89
CA GLY A 389 20.44 6.78 4.81
C GLY A 389 19.65 6.89 6.12
N LEU A 390 19.05 5.78 6.56
CA LEU A 390 18.41 5.65 7.87
C LEU A 390 18.92 4.39 8.58
N LEU A 391 18.77 4.36 9.90
CA LEU A 391 19.27 3.29 10.76
C LEU A 391 18.14 2.73 11.63
N PRO A 392 17.59 1.55 11.29
CA PRO A 392 16.64 0.85 12.14
C PRO A 392 17.32 0.12 13.29
N GLU A 393 16.83 0.33 14.52
CA GLU A 393 17.23 -0.37 15.74
C GLU A 393 16.16 -1.41 16.09
N ILE A 394 16.35 -2.65 15.64
CA ILE A 394 15.29 -3.67 15.65
C ILE A 394 15.20 -4.34 17.02
N GLY A 395 13.97 -4.52 17.49
CA GLY A 395 13.68 -5.19 18.76
C GLY A 395 13.50 -4.19 19.89
N SER A 396 12.61 -4.51 20.82
CA SER A 396 12.36 -3.67 21.99
C SER A 396 13.53 -3.72 22.98
N SER A 397 13.57 -2.78 23.92
CA SER A 397 14.53 -2.85 25.04
C SER A 397 14.43 -4.15 25.86
N SER A 398 13.27 -4.81 25.88
CA SER A 398 13.12 -6.12 26.51
C SER A 398 13.71 -7.27 25.69
N ASP A 399 13.73 -7.15 24.36
CA ASP A 399 14.37 -8.15 23.48
C ASP A 399 15.90 -8.10 23.62
N GLY A 400 16.48 -6.90 23.82
CA GLY A 400 17.92 -6.72 23.94
C GLY A 400 18.66 -6.99 22.63
N PHE A 401 19.99 -7.17 22.70
CA PHE A 401 20.80 -7.43 21.49
C PHE A 401 20.62 -8.86 20.95
N TRP A 402 20.19 -9.77 21.81
CA TRP A 402 19.94 -11.18 21.48
C TRP A 402 18.51 -11.57 21.85
N PRO A 403 17.51 -11.12 21.04
CA PRO A 403 16.14 -11.56 21.19
C PRO A 403 16.04 -13.09 21.30
N ALA A 404 14.98 -13.56 21.96
CA ALA A 404 14.67 -14.99 21.99
C ALA A 404 14.45 -15.50 20.56
N SER A 405 14.80 -16.75 20.29
CA SER A 405 14.63 -17.38 18.97
C SER A 405 13.18 -17.33 18.47
N SER A 406 12.20 -17.39 19.40
CA SER A 406 10.76 -17.21 19.13
C SER A 406 10.38 -15.79 18.68
N ARG A 407 11.27 -14.80 18.85
CA ARG A 407 11.07 -13.40 18.44
C ARG A 407 11.70 -13.08 17.09
N ILE A 408 12.54 -13.94 16.52
CA ILE A 408 13.26 -13.65 15.27
C ILE A 408 12.30 -13.41 14.11
N ILE A 409 11.44 -14.38 13.76
CA ILE A 409 10.44 -14.23 12.68
C ILE A 409 9.46 -13.07 12.94
N PRO A 410 8.91 -12.91 14.17
CA PRO A 410 8.09 -11.75 14.49
C PRO A 410 8.78 -10.41 14.25
N LEU A 411 10.07 -10.28 14.60
CA LEU A 411 10.84 -9.08 14.37
C LEU A 411 11.16 -8.88 12.87
N CYS A 412 11.45 -9.96 12.12
CA CYS A 412 11.59 -9.86 10.67
C CYS A 412 10.31 -9.33 10.01
N ASN A 413 9.13 -9.77 10.48
CA ASN A 413 7.85 -9.25 10.00
C ASN A 413 7.70 -7.74 10.23
N THR A 414 8.19 -7.21 11.37
CA THR A 414 8.11 -5.77 11.68
C THR A 414 8.89 -4.87 10.72
N THR A 415 9.85 -5.42 9.96
CA THR A 415 10.65 -4.65 9.01
C THR A 415 10.28 -4.88 7.55
N ILE A 416 9.42 -5.85 7.21
CA ILE A 416 9.05 -6.12 5.81
C ILE A 416 8.48 -4.89 5.11
N GLU A 417 7.42 -4.27 5.66
CA GLU A 417 6.82 -3.09 5.02
C GLU A 417 7.78 -1.90 5.05
N MET A 418 8.58 -1.73 6.10
CA MET A 418 9.64 -0.71 6.13
C MET A 418 10.61 -0.89 4.95
N ASN A 419 11.08 -2.12 4.71
CA ASN A 419 12.02 -2.41 3.64
C ASN A 419 11.39 -2.24 2.25
N LYS A 420 10.16 -2.74 2.04
CA LYS A 420 9.40 -2.52 0.79
C LYS A 420 9.15 -1.03 0.52
N LYS A 421 8.82 -0.26 1.55
CA LYS A 421 8.60 1.18 1.45
C LYS A 421 9.88 1.93 1.11
N MET A 422 11.01 1.51 1.65
CA MET A 422 12.31 2.09 1.28
C MET A 422 12.61 1.87 -0.20
N LEU A 423 12.30 0.68 -0.73
CA LEU A 423 12.37 0.44 -2.18
C LEU A 423 11.44 1.38 -2.96
N ARG A 424 10.15 1.49 -2.58
CA ARG A 424 9.19 2.42 -3.24
C ARG A 424 9.72 3.86 -3.30
N ILE A 425 10.39 4.31 -2.24
CA ILE A 425 10.99 5.65 -2.19
C ILE A 425 12.24 5.75 -3.07
N SER A 426 13.04 4.69 -3.13
CA SER A 426 14.30 4.65 -3.88
C SER A 426 14.07 4.67 -5.39
N THR A 427 13.09 3.89 -5.84
CA THR A 427 12.73 3.76 -7.26
C THR A 427 11.62 4.70 -7.70
N PHE A 428 11.30 4.68 -9.00
CA PHE A 428 10.13 5.30 -9.62
C PHE A 428 8.89 4.46 -9.28
N TYR A 429 8.11 4.85 -8.28
CA TYR A 429 6.93 4.12 -7.84
C TYR A 429 5.75 5.08 -7.70
N GLY A 430 4.81 4.96 -8.62
CA GLY A 430 3.56 5.70 -8.63
C GLY A 430 2.40 4.71 -8.51
N ARG A 431 1.40 5.04 -7.70
CA ARG A 431 0.21 4.20 -7.52
C ARG A 431 -1.05 4.97 -7.83
N VAL A 432 -1.99 4.31 -8.50
CA VAL A 432 -3.36 4.78 -8.63
C VAL A 432 -4.25 4.03 -7.65
N THR A 433 -5.13 4.77 -6.97
CA THR A 433 -6.18 4.20 -6.13
C THR A 433 -7.52 4.63 -6.73
N PRO A 434 -8.32 3.70 -7.28
CA PRO A 434 -9.65 4.02 -7.78
C PRO A 434 -10.52 4.69 -6.70
N THR A 435 -11.32 5.67 -7.08
CA THR A 435 -12.20 6.41 -6.17
C THR A 435 -13.61 6.58 -6.75
N GLY A 436 -14.57 6.91 -5.87
CA GLY A 436 -15.94 7.16 -6.25
C GLY A 436 -16.82 5.90 -6.29
N SER A 437 -18.01 6.05 -6.86
CA SER A 437 -19.01 4.98 -6.94
C SER A 437 -18.63 3.95 -8.01
N THR A 438 -18.76 2.67 -7.67
CA THR A 438 -18.64 1.53 -8.58
C THR A 438 -19.95 1.22 -9.32
N THR A 439 -20.84 2.19 -9.46
CA THR A 439 -22.12 2.04 -10.15
C THR A 439 -22.25 3.06 -11.28
N ILE A 440 -22.70 2.60 -12.45
CA ILE A 440 -22.91 3.44 -13.64
C ILE A 440 -24.41 3.53 -13.90
N ASN A 441 -25.02 4.68 -13.60
CA ASN A 441 -26.46 4.92 -13.78
C ASN A 441 -26.72 5.76 -15.04
N GLN A 442 -27.65 5.36 -15.91
CA GLN A 442 -28.34 6.20 -16.90
C GLN A 442 -27.48 6.95 -17.96
N GLN A 443 -26.16 7.03 -17.81
CA GLN A 443 -25.24 7.78 -18.67
C GLN A 443 -24.26 6.84 -19.34
N THR A 444 -24.17 6.92 -20.65
CA THR A 444 -23.19 6.18 -21.47
C THR A 444 -21.78 6.73 -21.29
N SER A 445 -21.61 8.04 -21.02
CA SER A 445 -20.30 8.64 -20.75
C SER A 445 -20.08 8.86 -19.25
N ARG A 446 -18.91 8.44 -18.74
CA ARG A 446 -18.53 8.49 -17.32
C ARG A 446 -17.05 8.78 -17.17
N MET A 447 -16.67 9.15 -15.94
CA MET A 447 -15.28 9.36 -15.54
C MET A 447 -14.83 8.24 -14.61
N LEU A 448 -13.78 7.52 -14.99
CA LEU A 448 -13.05 6.61 -14.13
C LEU A 448 -12.18 7.44 -13.18
N ARG A 449 -12.69 7.69 -11.96
CA ARG A 449 -12.00 8.52 -10.96
C ARG A 449 -10.97 7.71 -10.19
N TYR A 450 -9.84 8.34 -9.91
CA TYR A 450 -8.78 7.77 -9.09
C TYR A 450 -7.97 8.87 -8.43
N THR A 451 -7.15 8.49 -7.45
CA THR A 451 -6.09 9.34 -6.92
C THR A 451 -4.76 8.73 -7.34
N PHE A 452 -3.94 9.50 -8.05
CA PHE A 452 -2.55 9.16 -8.30
C PHE A 452 -1.70 9.61 -7.12
N GLN A 453 -0.75 8.78 -6.66
CA GLN A 453 0.20 9.14 -5.62
C GLN A 453 1.63 8.77 -6.05
N ASN A 454 2.54 9.74 -5.95
CA ASN A 454 3.98 9.51 -6.14
C ASN A 454 4.62 9.06 -4.83
N TYR A 455 5.41 7.99 -4.84
CA TYR A 455 6.19 7.55 -3.68
C TYR A 455 7.69 7.83 -3.81
N SER A 456 8.15 8.14 -5.02
CA SER A 456 9.57 8.32 -5.32
C SER A 456 10.15 9.57 -4.72
N LEU A 457 11.39 9.44 -4.25
CA LEU A 457 12.19 10.56 -3.78
C LEU A 457 12.78 11.37 -4.93
N LYS A 458 13.29 10.67 -5.95
CA LYS A 458 13.76 11.31 -7.18
C LYS A 458 12.55 11.77 -8.00
N PRO A 459 12.61 12.96 -8.65
CA PRO A 459 11.62 13.37 -9.62
C PRO A 459 11.45 12.28 -10.70
N ALA A 460 10.21 11.90 -10.96
CA ALA A 460 9.86 10.88 -11.94
C ALA A 460 8.69 11.36 -12.81
N SER A 461 8.51 10.71 -13.96
CA SER A 461 7.35 10.89 -14.82
C SER A 461 6.59 9.58 -14.96
N TYR A 462 5.25 9.66 -14.88
CA TYR A 462 4.37 8.50 -14.92
C TYR A 462 3.29 8.71 -15.97
N THR A 463 2.93 7.64 -16.66
CA THR A 463 1.76 7.62 -17.56
C THR A 463 0.72 6.66 -16.99
N VAL A 464 -0.48 7.17 -16.72
CA VAL A 464 -1.63 6.38 -16.30
C VAL A 464 -2.53 6.13 -17.50
N THR A 465 -2.73 4.86 -17.82
CA THR A 465 -3.64 4.40 -18.88
C THR A 465 -4.81 3.64 -18.27
N ALA A 466 -5.94 3.61 -18.98
CA ALA A 466 -7.08 2.76 -18.63
C ALA A 466 -7.38 1.83 -19.81
N SER A 467 -7.71 0.59 -19.51
CA SER A 467 -8.18 -0.39 -20.50
C SER A 467 -9.32 -1.23 -19.94
N SER A 468 -10.14 -1.80 -20.81
CA SER A 468 -11.19 -2.75 -20.42
C SER A 468 -11.30 -3.84 -21.47
N SER A 469 -11.52 -5.08 -21.02
CA SER A 469 -11.82 -6.20 -21.90
C SER A 469 -13.33 -6.34 -22.19
N SER A 470 -14.17 -5.46 -21.64
CA SER A 470 -15.61 -5.51 -21.84
C SER A 470 -15.99 -5.05 -23.24
N SER A 471 -16.76 -5.86 -23.97
CA SER A 471 -17.29 -5.51 -25.30
C SER A 471 -18.27 -4.35 -25.28
N TYR A 472 -18.77 -3.97 -24.11
CA TYR A 472 -19.69 -2.86 -23.93
C TYR A 472 -18.99 -1.51 -23.77
N VAL A 473 -17.67 -1.49 -23.59
CA VAL A 473 -16.89 -0.23 -23.54
C VAL A 473 -16.56 0.18 -24.97
N THR A 474 -17.12 1.30 -25.42
CA THR A 474 -17.02 1.76 -26.81
C THR A 474 -15.88 2.75 -27.03
N SER A 475 -15.46 3.47 -25.99
CA SER A 475 -14.28 4.33 -26.01
C SER A 475 -13.70 4.57 -24.62
N ILE A 476 -12.40 4.87 -24.56
CA ILE A 476 -11.67 5.31 -23.38
C ILE A 476 -10.82 6.51 -23.80
N ASP A 477 -10.79 7.56 -22.97
CA ASP A 477 -10.02 8.78 -23.23
C ASP A 477 -8.50 8.53 -23.18
N ALA A 478 -7.74 9.50 -23.68
CA ALA A 478 -6.29 9.44 -23.70
C ALA A 478 -5.67 9.30 -22.29
N PRO A 479 -4.46 8.71 -22.20
CA PRO A 479 -3.71 8.58 -20.95
C PRO A 479 -3.45 9.91 -20.23
N LYS A 480 -3.23 9.85 -18.91
CA LYS A 480 -2.80 11.00 -18.09
C LYS A 480 -1.33 10.89 -17.76
N THR A 481 -0.62 12.02 -17.75
CA THR A 481 0.81 12.07 -17.41
C THR A 481 1.03 12.89 -16.14
N TYR A 482 1.87 12.39 -15.24
CA TYR A 482 2.25 13.04 -13.99
C TYR A 482 3.75 13.22 -13.94
N SER A 483 4.23 14.43 -13.65
CA SER A 483 5.67 14.72 -13.54
C SER A 483 5.91 15.79 -12.48
N GLY A 484 7.07 15.73 -11.81
CA GLY A 484 7.49 16.76 -10.86
C GLY A 484 6.68 16.81 -9.55
N LEU A 485 5.98 15.72 -9.21
CA LEU A 485 5.28 15.58 -7.93
C LEU A 485 6.30 15.30 -6.82
N ALA A 486 6.11 15.93 -5.67
CA ALA A 486 6.90 15.64 -4.48
C ALA A 486 6.62 14.21 -3.97
N MET A 487 7.56 13.67 -3.18
CA MET A 487 7.38 12.37 -2.52
C MET A 487 6.11 12.38 -1.65
N LEU A 488 5.30 11.32 -1.77
CA LEU A 488 3.99 11.13 -1.12
C LEU A 488 2.87 12.09 -1.57
N GLN A 489 3.12 12.97 -2.55
CA GLN A 489 2.09 13.85 -3.08
C GLN A 489 1.02 13.05 -3.83
N SER A 490 -0.25 13.36 -3.53
CA SER A 490 -1.42 12.76 -4.17
C SER A 490 -2.17 13.78 -5.02
N THR A 491 -2.62 13.35 -6.21
CA THR A 491 -3.38 14.15 -7.17
C THR A 491 -4.64 13.38 -7.59
N PRO A 492 -5.84 13.85 -7.25
CA PRO A 492 -7.09 13.30 -7.79
C PRO A 492 -7.20 13.60 -9.28
N ASP A 493 -7.62 12.61 -10.08
CA ASP A 493 -7.83 12.77 -11.52
C ASP A 493 -8.85 11.74 -12.03
N SER A 494 -9.09 11.74 -13.34
CA SER A 494 -9.96 10.76 -13.98
C SER A 494 -9.68 10.60 -15.48
N ILE A 495 -10.01 9.42 -16.00
CA ILE A 495 -10.02 9.11 -17.44
C ILE A 495 -11.49 8.90 -17.85
N GLY A 496 -11.96 9.60 -18.88
CA GLY A 496 -13.31 9.41 -19.40
C GLY A 496 -13.44 8.09 -20.15
N PHE A 497 -14.64 7.52 -20.15
CA PHE A 497 -14.97 6.34 -20.95
C PHE A 497 -16.44 6.37 -21.36
N THR A 498 -16.76 5.63 -22.43
CA THR A 498 -18.12 5.48 -22.94
C THR A 498 -18.53 4.00 -22.94
N ILE A 499 -19.78 3.74 -22.57
CA ILE A 499 -20.44 2.44 -22.57
C ILE A 499 -21.61 2.45 -23.55
N ASP A 500 -21.82 1.32 -24.23
CA ASP A 500 -22.97 1.10 -25.10
C ASP A 500 -24.29 1.24 -24.32
N SER A 501 -25.23 2.04 -24.83
CA SER A 501 -26.56 2.20 -24.25
C SER A 501 -27.38 0.92 -24.18
N ASN A 502 -27.03 -0.09 -24.99
CA ASN A 502 -27.69 -1.41 -24.99
C ASN A 502 -27.13 -2.37 -23.92
N THR A 503 -26.19 -1.91 -23.09
CA THR A 503 -25.62 -2.74 -22.03
C THR A 503 -26.73 -3.21 -21.07
N PRO A 504 -26.88 -4.52 -20.83
CA PRO A 504 -27.89 -5.01 -19.89
C PRO A 504 -27.65 -4.50 -18.47
N SER A 505 -28.72 -4.13 -17.78
CA SER A 505 -28.66 -3.76 -16.36
C SER A 505 -28.09 -4.93 -15.52
N GLY A 506 -27.22 -4.61 -14.56
CA GLY A 506 -26.49 -5.58 -13.74
C GLY A 506 -25.17 -6.06 -14.33
N THR A 507 -24.79 -5.64 -15.55
CA THR A 507 -23.55 -6.09 -16.19
C THR A 507 -22.31 -5.56 -15.44
N PRO A 508 -21.37 -6.43 -15.03
CA PRO A 508 -20.09 -6.00 -14.48
C PRO A 508 -19.16 -5.51 -15.60
N ILE A 509 -18.55 -4.35 -15.42
CA ILE A 509 -17.59 -3.73 -16.34
C ILE A 509 -16.29 -3.51 -15.59
N THR A 510 -15.26 -4.31 -15.90
CA THR A 510 -13.94 -4.20 -15.28
C THR A 510 -13.00 -3.33 -16.10
N PHE A 511 -12.34 -2.40 -15.44
CA PHE A 511 -11.25 -1.61 -15.98
C PHE A 511 -9.94 -1.98 -15.29
N GLU A 512 -8.86 -1.99 -16.06
CA GLU A 512 -7.48 -2.03 -15.58
C GLU A 512 -6.89 -0.63 -15.74
N LEU A 513 -6.46 -0.04 -14.62
CA LEU A 513 -5.63 1.15 -14.61
C LEU A 513 -4.17 0.71 -14.54
N ALA A 514 -3.36 1.14 -15.50
CA ALA A 514 -1.94 0.82 -15.55
C ALA A 514 -1.09 2.09 -15.38
N VAL A 515 -0.15 2.06 -14.44
CA VAL A 515 0.83 3.10 -14.18
C VAL A 515 2.16 2.66 -14.77
N ASP A 516 2.60 3.35 -15.80
CA ASP A 516 3.89 3.16 -16.45
C ASP A 516 4.88 4.21 -15.95
N ASN A 517 6.02 3.77 -15.42
CA ASN A 517 7.12 4.62 -14.94
C ASN A 517 8.32 4.69 -15.90
N GLY A 518 8.21 4.07 -17.09
CA GLY A 518 9.28 3.94 -18.09
C GLY A 518 10.16 2.70 -17.95
N LEU A 519 10.15 2.03 -16.79
CA LEU A 519 10.91 0.80 -16.50
C LEU A 519 9.98 -0.40 -16.30
N SER A 520 8.82 -0.17 -15.68
CA SER A 520 7.86 -1.19 -15.25
C SER A 520 6.44 -0.63 -15.28
N ILE A 521 5.45 -1.55 -15.34
CA ILE A 521 4.04 -1.19 -15.35
C ILE A 521 3.34 -1.83 -14.15
N GLN A 522 2.81 -1.01 -13.25
CA GLN A 522 1.94 -1.45 -12.16
C GLN A 522 0.47 -1.38 -12.61
N LYS A 523 -0.33 -2.38 -12.24
CA LYS A 523 -1.74 -2.46 -12.62
C LYS A 523 -2.64 -2.55 -11.40
N GLU A 524 -3.78 -1.89 -11.45
CA GLU A 524 -4.85 -1.94 -10.46
C GLU A 524 -6.19 -2.10 -11.19
N THR A 525 -7.07 -2.96 -10.67
CA THR A 525 -8.35 -3.25 -11.33
C THR A 525 -9.54 -2.69 -10.54
N ILE A 526 -10.55 -2.21 -11.25
CA ILE A 526 -11.83 -1.78 -10.66
C ILE A 526 -12.98 -2.30 -11.50
N THR A 527 -14.01 -2.83 -10.84
CA THR A 527 -15.22 -3.32 -11.49
C THR A 527 -16.41 -2.45 -11.13
N PHE A 528 -17.11 -1.96 -12.14
CA PHE A 528 -18.37 -1.23 -12.01
C PHE A 528 -19.55 -2.14 -12.32
N THR A 529 -20.71 -1.84 -11.76
CA THR A 529 -21.99 -2.45 -12.17
C THR A 529 -22.80 -1.42 -12.97
N TYR A 530 -23.15 -1.76 -14.21
CA TYR A 530 -24.03 -0.95 -15.04
C TYR A 530 -25.48 -1.08 -14.59
N ILE A 531 -26.20 0.03 -14.47
CA ILE A 531 -27.63 0.07 -14.17
C ILE A 531 -28.33 0.83 -15.31
N ALA A 532 -29.11 0.09 -16.10
CA ALA A 532 -29.88 0.66 -17.19
C ALA A 532 -30.97 1.60 -16.64
N PRO A 533 -31.31 2.68 -17.37
CA PRO A 533 -32.51 3.46 -17.06
C PRO A 533 -33.76 2.56 -17.09
N PRO A 534 -34.79 2.88 -16.27
CA PRO A 534 -36.07 2.17 -16.37
C PRO A 534 -36.67 2.34 -17.79
N PRO A 535 -37.43 1.35 -18.28
CA PRO A 535 -38.12 1.46 -19.56
C PRO A 535 -39.06 2.67 -19.58
N VAL A 536 -39.14 3.38 -20.71
CA VAL A 536 -40.16 4.42 -20.93
C VAL A 536 -41.54 3.75 -20.93
N ALA A 537 -42.52 4.32 -20.22
CA ALA A 537 -43.89 3.79 -20.18
C ALA A 537 -44.57 3.91 -21.57
N ASN A 538 -45.40 2.94 -21.94
CA ASN A 538 -46.25 3.03 -23.13
C ASN A 538 -47.46 3.94 -22.85
N ALA A 539 -48.00 4.58 -23.89
CA ALA A 539 -49.24 5.36 -23.78
C ALA A 539 -50.43 4.48 -23.34
N ASP A 540 -51.32 5.04 -22.52
CA ASP A 540 -52.55 4.42 -22.02
C ASP A 540 -53.77 5.29 -22.40
N LEU A 541 -54.43 4.96 -23.51
CA LEU A 541 -55.55 5.68 -24.12
C LEU A 541 -56.91 5.10 -23.73
N THR A 542 -57.71 5.89 -23.03
CA THR A 542 -59.10 5.54 -22.67
C THR A 542 -60.10 6.47 -23.34
N PRO A 543 -61.24 5.99 -23.86
CA PRO A 543 -62.30 6.87 -24.29
C PRO A 543 -63.21 7.26 -23.11
N THR A 544 -63.80 8.45 -23.18
CA THR A 544 -64.99 8.81 -22.39
C THR A 544 -66.04 9.35 -23.34
N ILE A 545 -67.28 8.86 -23.25
CA ILE A 545 -68.37 9.22 -24.14
C ILE A 545 -69.47 9.99 -23.41
N TYR A 546 -70.04 10.98 -24.08
CA TYR A 546 -71.13 11.80 -23.59
C TYR A 546 -72.23 11.87 -24.64
N VAL A 547 -73.42 11.36 -24.30
CA VAL A 547 -74.60 11.40 -25.17
C VAL A 547 -75.60 12.41 -24.61
N ARG A 548 -76.13 13.30 -25.47
CA ARG A 548 -77.16 14.29 -25.08
C ARG A 548 -78.27 14.38 -26.12
N PRO A 549 -79.54 14.60 -25.69
CA PRO A 549 -79.99 14.55 -24.30
C PRO A 549 -79.92 13.12 -23.74
N THR A 550 -79.92 12.94 -22.42
CA THR A 550 -79.99 11.57 -21.82
C THR A 550 -81.42 11.03 -21.79
N VAL A 551 -82.41 11.91 -21.96
CA VAL A 551 -83.84 11.56 -22.09
C VAL A 551 -84.44 12.35 -23.25
N ALA A 552 -85.11 11.66 -24.18
CA ALA A 552 -85.84 12.29 -25.29
C ALA A 552 -87.34 11.91 -25.23
N TYR A 553 -88.22 12.90 -25.36
CA TYR A 553 -89.69 12.68 -25.33
C TYR A 553 -90.35 12.74 -26.71
N SER A 554 -89.59 13.08 -27.75
CA SER A 554 -90.07 13.13 -29.13
C SER A 554 -88.88 13.01 -30.08
N GLN A 555 -89.07 13.32 -31.36
CA GLN A 555 -87.96 13.46 -32.29
C GLN A 555 -87.06 14.61 -31.83
N ASP A 556 -85.82 14.29 -31.44
CA ASP A 556 -84.88 15.23 -30.83
C ASP A 556 -83.47 15.08 -31.42
N ASN A 557 -82.70 16.16 -31.38
CA ASN A 557 -81.31 16.16 -31.83
C ASN A 557 -80.45 15.47 -30.77
N ILE A 558 -79.70 14.45 -31.19
CA ILE A 558 -78.70 13.79 -30.37
C ILE A 558 -77.32 14.31 -30.74
N THR A 559 -76.52 14.61 -29.72
CA THR A 559 -75.09 14.86 -29.86
C THR A 559 -74.31 13.81 -29.08
N VAL A 560 -73.26 13.26 -29.70
CA VAL A 560 -72.33 12.31 -29.09
C VAL A 560 -70.94 12.91 -29.12
N VAL A 561 -70.29 13.05 -27.97
CA VAL A 561 -68.90 13.54 -27.88
C VAL A 561 -68.04 12.50 -27.20
N VAL A 562 -66.92 12.16 -27.82
CA VAL A 562 -65.93 11.23 -27.26
C VAL A 562 -64.63 11.97 -27.02
N ASN A 563 -64.08 11.88 -25.81
CA ASN A 563 -62.71 12.28 -25.53
C ASN A 563 -61.84 11.02 -25.48
N VAL A 564 -60.71 11.00 -26.17
CA VAL A 564 -59.65 10.00 -26.02
C VAL A 564 -58.57 10.61 -25.14
N ILE A 565 -58.33 10.03 -23.98
CA ILE A 565 -57.50 10.60 -22.90
C ILE A 565 -56.28 9.71 -22.68
N GLU A 566 -55.11 10.31 -22.51
CA GLU A 566 -53.90 9.62 -22.07
C GLU A 566 -53.79 9.61 -20.53
N LEU A 567 -53.52 8.44 -19.93
CA LEU A 567 -53.52 8.24 -18.48
C LEU A 567 -52.15 7.97 -17.81
N GLN A 568 -51.11 7.58 -18.55
CA GLN A 568 -49.81 7.13 -18.01
C GLN A 568 -48.65 8.10 -18.25
N GLY A 569 -48.91 9.29 -18.78
CA GLY A 569 -47.91 10.33 -18.94
C GLY A 569 -46.92 10.07 -20.09
N ALA A 570 -47.30 9.26 -21.07
CA ALA A 570 -46.52 9.00 -22.28
C ALA A 570 -47.30 9.45 -23.53
N ASP A 571 -46.67 10.25 -24.39
CA ASP A 571 -47.31 10.72 -25.63
C ASP A 571 -47.73 9.55 -26.52
N SER A 572 -48.95 9.61 -27.08
CA SER A 572 -49.39 8.64 -28.05
C SER A 572 -48.64 8.78 -29.38
N ASN A 573 -48.43 7.66 -30.07
CA ASN A 573 -47.72 7.63 -31.36
C ASN A 573 -48.43 6.76 -32.40
N GLY A 574 -48.42 7.21 -33.66
CA GLY A 574 -49.07 6.50 -34.75
C GLY A 574 -50.59 6.72 -34.84
N LEU A 575 -51.27 5.85 -35.58
CA LEU A 575 -52.69 5.99 -35.88
C LEU A 575 -53.54 5.65 -34.65
N ILE A 576 -54.41 6.57 -34.24
CA ILE A 576 -55.42 6.37 -33.21
C ILE A 576 -56.71 5.95 -33.91
N THR A 577 -57.31 4.82 -33.52
CA THR A 577 -58.60 4.35 -34.05
C THR A 577 -59.62 4.20 -32.93
N VAL A 578 -60.77 4.87 -33.09
CA VAL A 578 -61.92 4.78 -32.19
C VAL A 578 -63.13 4.26 -32.96
N ARG A 579 -63.87 3.33 -32.36
CA ARG A 579 -65.16 2.86 -32.87
C ARG A 579 -66.29 3.36 -32.01
N VAL A 580 -67.34 3.90 -32.62
CA VAL A 580 -68.59 4.26 -31.96
C VAL A 580 -69.72 3.40 -32.50
N THR A 581 -70.56 2.82 -31.64
CA THR A 581 -71.64 1.92 -32.11
C THR A 581 -72.70 2.65 -32.94
N LYS A 582 -73.20 1.95 -33.97
CA LYS A 582 -74.38 2.35 -34.74
C LYS A 582 -75.66 1.82 -34.10
N ASP A 583 -76.75 2.55 -34.28
CA ASP A 583 -78.09 2.09 -33.93
C ASP A 583 -79.07 2.44 -35.06
N ALA A 584 -80.11 1.64 -35.24
CA ALA A 584 -81.11 1.84 -36.28
C ALA A 584 -82.07 3.02 -35.99
N ALA A 585 -82.16 3.48 -34.74
CA ALA A 585 -83.00 4.59 -34.30
C ALA A 585 -82.36 5.97 -34.55
N VAL A 586 -81.03 6.04 -34.73
CA VAL A 586 -80.30 7.28 -34.99
C VAL A 586 -79.17 7.09 -36.00
N LYS A 587 -79.18 7.90 -37.06
CA LYS A 587 -78.03 8.05 -37.96
C LYS A 587 -77.22 9.26 -37.50
N LEU A 588 -75.99 9.01 -37.04
CA LEU A 588 -75.05 10.05 -36.67
C LEU A 588 -74.29 10.54 -37.90
N THR A 589 -73.99 11.82 -37.90
CA THR A 589 -73.26 12.55 -38.94
C THR A 589 -72.09 13.29 -38.30
N PHE A 590 -71.07 13.56 -39.12
CA PHE A 590 -69.83 14.18 -38.69
C PHE A 590 -69.56 15.43 -39.52
N ASP A 591 -69.50 16.59 -38.85
CA ASP A 591 -69.04 17.83 -39.46
C ASP A 591 -67.55 18.02 -39.16
N ASN A 592 -66.71 17.96 -40.20
CA ASN A 592 -65.26 18.08 -40.06
C ASN A 592 -64.78 19.49 -39.67
N GLN A 593 -65.64 20.52 -39.75
CA GLN A 593 -65.31 21.88 -39.32
C GLN A 593 -65.84 22.21 -37.92
N ALA A 594 -66.61 21.32 -37.29
CA ALA A 594 -67.17 21.58 -35.97
C ALA A 594 -66.07 21.72 -34.92
N THR A 595 -66.09 22.86 -34.21
CA THR A 595 -65.23 23.11 -33.04
C THR A 595 -65.98 22.92 -31.72
N SER A 596 -67.29 22.66 -31.78
CA SER A 596 -68.16 22.36 -30.63
C SER A 596 -69.34 21.52 -31.09
N VAL A 597 -69.70 20.50 -30.31
CA VAL A 597 -70.88 19.65 -30.51
C VAL A 597 -71.57 19.49 -29.15
N GLY A 598 -72.88 19.77 -29.07
CA GLY A 598 -73.64 19.65 -27.81
C GLY A 598 -73.09 20.50 -26.64
N ASN A 599 -72.56 21.69 -26.94
CA ASN A 599 -71.85 22.59 -26.00
C ASN A 599 -70.55 22.03 -25.41
N ARG A 600 -69.93 21.03 -26.07
CA ARG A 600 -68.60 20.53 -25.71
C ARG A 600 -67.60 20.84 -26.83
N PRO A 601 -66.43 21.42 -26.50
CA PRO A 601 -65.36 21.60 -27.48
C PRO A 601 -64.92 20.28 -28.10
N VAL A 602 -64.70 20.27 -29.41
CA VAL A 602 -64.19 19.11 -30.15
C VAL A 602 -63.15 19.56 -31.18
N GLN A 603 -62.31 18.64 -31.65
CA GLN A 603 -61.32 18.88 -32.69
C GLN A 603 -61.65 18.05 -33.94
N ASN A 604 -62.86 18.16 -34.48
CA ASN A 604 -63.28 17.30 -35.61
C ASN A 604 -62.37 17.42 -36.84
N ASN A 605 -61.69 18.55 -37.01
CA ASN A 605 -60.75 18.78 -38.11
C ASN A 605 -59.52 17.85 -38.10
N VAL A 606 -59.16 17.25 -36.97
CA VAL A 606 -58.05 16.27 -36.88
C VAL A 606 -58.50 14.82 -36.96
N TRP A 607 -59.80 14.56 -37.06
CA TRP A 607 -60.36 13.22 -37.17
C TRP A 607 -60.88 12.94 -38.58
N ASN A 608 -60.51 11.78 -39.10
CA ASN A 608 -61.10 11.21 -40.30
C ASN A 608 -62.23 10.26 -39.92
N PHE A 609 -63.43 10.51 -40.44
CA PHE A 609 -64.66 9.78 -40.14
C PHE A 609 -65.05 8.86 -41.29
N ASP A 610 -65.21 7.58 -40.98
CA ASP A 610 -65.80 6.57 -41.85
C ASP A 610 -67.14 6.12 -41.26
N GLY A 611 -68.21 6.60 -41.88
CA GLY A 611 -69.58 6.29 -41.51
C GLY A 611 -70.24 5.19 -42.33
N ASP A 612 -69.56 4.61 -43.33
CA ASP A 612 -70.22 3.83 -44.38
C ASP A 612 -69.66 2.41 -44.53
N THR A 613 -68.37 2.18 -44.30
CA THR A 613 -67.75 0.88 -44.61
C THR A 613 -68.12 -0.24 -43.63
N ASN A 614 -68.43 0.11 -42.38
CA ASN A 614 -68.75 -0.87 -41.33
C ASN A 614 -70.24 -0.80 -40.95
N PRO A 615 -71.01 -1.89 -41.01
CA PRO A 615 -72.44 -1.86 -40.69
C PRO A 615 -72.76 -1.67 -39.21
N PHE A 616 -71.80 -1.87 -38.30
CA PHE A 616 -72.00 -1.86 -36.84
C PHE A 616 -71.38 -0.66 -36.13
N TYR A 617 -70.37 -0.02 -36.73
CA TYR A 617 -69.62 1.06 -36.09
C TYR A 617 -69.41 2.25 -37.03
N TYR A 618 -69.38 3.44 -36.45
CA TYR A 618 -68.67 4.59 -36.99
C TYR A 618 -67.20 4.46 -36.61
N ILE A 619 -66.28 4.64 -37.56
CA ILE A 619 -64.85 4.54 -37.32
C ILE A 619 -64.26 5.94 -37.42
N LEU A 620 -63.56 6.37 -36.36
CA LEU A 620 -62.81 7.61 -36.34
C LEU A 620 -61.33 7.33 -36.21
N THR A 621 -60.53 7.99 -37.04
CA THR A 621 -59.08 7.85 -37.04
C THR A 621 -58.40 9.20 -36.95
N SER A 622 -57.31 9.28 -36.18
CA SER A 622 -56.46 10.48 -36.08
C SER A 622 -54.99 10.10 -36.07
N THR A 623 -54.15 10.89 -36.72
CA THR A 623 -52.69 10.83 -36.63
C THR A 623 -52.11 11.89 -35.69
N GLU A 624 -52.96 12.75 -35.13
CA GLU A 624 -52.54 13.79 -34.21
C GLU A 624 -52.20 13.14 -32.85
N PRO A 625 -51.00 13.35 -32.30
CA PRO A 625 -50.61 12.75 -31.03
C PRO A 625 -51.42 13.35 -29.87
N ILE A 626 -51.79 12.50 -28.92
CA ILE A 626 -52.32 12.90 -27.62
C ILE A 626 -51.13 12.96 -26.67
N LEU A 627 -50.76 14.16 -26.25
CA LEU A 627 -49.64 14.36 -25.34
C LEU A 627 -49.97 13.81 -23.94
N ALA A 628 -48.92 13.47 -23.18
CA ALA A 628 -48.99 13.01 -21.81
C ALA A 628 -50.03 13.77 -20.95
N GLY A 629 -51.04 13.07 -20.44
CA GLY A 629 -52.11 13.65 -19.61
C GLY A 629 -53.10 14.57 -20.34
N GLN A 630 -53.05 14.67 -21.67
CA GLN A 630 -53.99 15.43 -22.48
C GLN A 630 -55.06 14.53 -23.13
N TYR A 631 -55.96 15.13 -23.92
CA TYR A 631 -56.99 14.42 -24.66
C TYR A 631 -57.27 15.07 -26.02
N LEU A 632 -57.74 14.26 -26.96
CA LEU A 632 -58.35 14.70 -28.21
C LEU A 632 -59.82 14.29 -28.25
N SER A 633 -60.67 15.15 -28.79
CA SER A 633 -62.11 14.96 -28.80
C SER A 633 -62.68 15.03 -30.20
N PHE A 634 -63.74 14.27 -30.44
CA PHE A 634 -64.59 14.40 -31.61
C PHE A 634 -66.06 14.38 -31.23
N GLY A 635 -66.89 15.00 -32.07
CA GLY A 635 -68.33 15.10 -31.90
C GLY A 635 -69.10 14.63 -33.12
N LEU A 636 -70.22 13.98 -32.87
CA LEU A 636 -71.18 13.48 -33.86
C LEU A 636 -72.58 14.02 -33.53
N GLU A 637 -73.37 14.31 -34.54
CA GLU A 637 -74.75 14.78 -34.39
C GLU A 637 -75.72 13.93 -35.21
N GLY A 638 -76.91 13.70 -34.69
CA GLY A 638 -77.95 12.95 -35.40
C GLY A 638 -79.33 13.30 -34.90
N LEU A 639 -80.34 12.78 -35.59
CA LEU A 639 -81.73 12.99 -35.24
C LEU A 639 -82.32 11.66 -34.77
N LEU A 640 -82.77 11.61 -33.52
CA LEU A 640 -83.46 10.45 -32.99
C LEU A 640 -84.88 10.38 -33.55
N ALA A 641 -85.27 9.24 -34.10
CA ALA A 641 -86.66 9.00 -34.48
C ALA A 641 -87.21 7.80 -33.68
N PRO A 642 -87.92 8.02 -32.56
CA PRO A 642 -88.45 6.95 -31.70
C PRO A 642 -89.45 5.99 -32.37
N LYS A 643 -89.93 6.31 -33.58
CA LYS A 643 -90.91 5.53 -34.40
C LYS A 643 -92.12 4.99 -33.60
N GLY A 644 -92.59 5.75 -32.59
CA GLY A 644 -93.73 5.38 -31.76
C GLY A 644 -93.44 4.31 -30.70
N THR A 645 -92.18 4.16 -30.29
CA THR A 645 -91.74 3.21 -29.25
C THR A 645 -91.11 3.95 -28.06
N ALA A 646 -91.11 3.32 -26.88
CA ALA A 646 -90.27 3.72 -25.75
C ALA A 646 -89.15 2.69 -25.58
N GLY A 647 -87.94 3.14 -25.28
CA GLY A 647 -86.76 2.27 -25.21
C GLY A 647 -85.51 2.99 -24.73
N GLY A 648 -84.39 2.27 -24.74
CA GLY A 648 -83.08 2.81 -24.41
C GLY A 648 -82.09 2.53 -25.53
N LEU A 649 -81.31 3.55 -25.87
CA LEU A 649 -80.22 3.52 -26.83
C LEU A 649 -78.90 3.57 -26.07
N SER A 650 -78.07 2.54 -26.21
CA SER A 650 -76.72 2.53 -25.66
C SER A 650 -75.70 2.79 -26.76
N ILE A 651 -74.94 3.88 -26.64
CA ILE A 651 -73.84 4.21 -27.54
C ILE A 651 -72.54 3.96 -26.80
N SER A 652 -71.71 3.07 -27.33
CA SER A 652 -70.39 2.81 -26.78
C SER A 652 -69.30 3.32 -27.70
N SER A 653 -68.18 3.71 -27.09
CA SER A 653 -66.94 4.07 -27.76
C SER A 653 -65.82 3.13 -27.34
N VAL A 654 -64.99 2.72 -28.30
CA VAL A 654 -63.88 1.79 -28.08
C VAL A 654 -62.62 2.29 -28.75
N VAL A 655 -61.55 2.50 -27.98
CA VAL A 655 -60.19 2.68 -28.53
C VAL A 655 -59.64 1.32 -28.93
N ILE A 656 -59.23 1.13 -30.18
CA ILE A 656 -58.75 -0.17 -30.65
C ILE A 656 -57.34 -0.45 -30.10
N GLY A 657 -57.10 -1.63 -29.51
CA GLY A 657 -55.78 -2.01 -29.01
C GLY A 657 -54.69 -1.88 -30.09
N GLY A 658 -53.54 -1.33 -29.71
CA GLY A 658 -52.45 -0.94 -30.62
C GLY A 658 -52.58 0.47 -31.21
N SER A 659 -53.72 1.14 -31.06
CA SER A 659 -53.91 2.53 -31.51
C SER A 659 -53.06 3.49 -30.69
N GLY A 660 -52.31 4.39 -31.32
CA GLY A 660 -51.55 5.40 -30.57
C GLY A 660 -50.46 4.84 -29.63
N GLY A 661 -50.09 3.56 -29.75
CA GLY A 661 -49.20 2.88 -28.78
C GLY A 661 -49.92 2.22 -27.59
N GLU A 662 -51.25 2.19 -27.60
CA GLU A 662 -52.12 1.60 -26.56
C GLU A 662 -51.90 0.09 -26.40
N THR A 663 -51.47 -0.36 -25.22
CA THR A 663 -51.16 -1.78 -24.95
C THR A 663 -52.00 -2.42 -23.83
N LYS A 664 -52.76 -1.62 -23.09
CA LYS A 664 -53.53 -1.98 -21.91
C LYS A 664 -55.04 -1.86 -22.16
N VAL A 665 -55.56 -2.74 -23.02
CA VAL A 665 -56.94 -2.69 -23.54
C VAL A 665 -58.11 -2.82 -22.53
N VAL A 666 -57.84 -2.92 -21.23
CA VAL A 666 -58.88 -3.18 -20.20
C VAL A 666 -59.76 -1.97 -19.87
N ASN A 667 -59.32 -0.76 -20.23
CA ASN A 667 -60.01 0.51 -20.03
C ASN A 667 -60.38 1.19 -21.36
N ASN A 668 -60.34 0.46 -22.48
CA ASN A 668 -60.54 1.03 -23.80
C ASN A 668 -62.00 1.23 -24.19
N ILE A 669 -62.96 1.02 -23.28
CA ILE A 669 -64.39 1.02 -23.59
C ILE A 669 -65.10 1.93 -22.60
N ASP A 670 -65.95 2.80 -23.14
CA ASP A 670 -66.94 3.55 -22.38
C ASP A 670 -68.28 3.55 -23.11
N ALA A 671 -69.38 3.66 -22.38
CA ALA A 671 -70.72 3.64 -22.95
C ALA A 671 -71.67 4.56 -22.17
N ASP A 672 -72.50 5.28 -22.91
CA ASP A 672 -73.55 6.12 -22.34
C ASP A 672 -74.92 5.70 -22.88
N LYS A 673 -75.98 6.00 -22.13
CA LYS A 673 -77.34 5.55 -22.43
C LYS A 673 -78.28 6.74 -22.52
N LEU A 674 -79.04 6.76 -23.61
CA LEU A 674 -80.15 7.67 -23.83
C LEU A 674 -81.46 6.87 -23.72
N ASP A 675 -82.36 7.31 -22.85
CA ASP A 675 -83.72 6.77 -22.78
C ASP A 675 -84.67 7.63 -23.62
N TYR A 676 -85.56 7.01 -24.39
CA TYR A 676 -86.51 7.72 -25.22
C TYR A 676 -87.93 7.20 -25.02
N PHE A 677 -88.87 8.14 -25.06
CA PHE A 677 -90.27 7.92 -24.79
C PHE A 677 -91.12 8.51 -25.92
N GLN A 678 -92.36 8.06 -25.97
CA GLN A 678 -93.39 8.60 -26.86
C GLN A 678 -93.83 10.00 -26.43
#